data_AF-A0A2E2D7N0-F1
#
_entry.id   AF-A0A2E2D7N0-F1
#
_cell.length_a   1.000
_cell.length_b   1.000
_cell.length_c   1.000
_cell.angle_alpha   90.00
_cell.angle_beta   90.00
_cell.angle_gamma   90.00
#
_symmetry.space_group_name_H-M   'P 1'
#
loop_
_entity.id
_entity.type
_entity.pdbx_description
1 polymer ?
#
loop_
_entity_poly.entity_id
_entity_poly.type
_entity_poly.pdbx_seq_one_letter_code
_entity_poly.pdbx_strand_id
1 'polypeptide(L)'
;MTETPRSSEKLPPLYETRSVPFEKLSAGDFEKCVFACFLTIQSYLRLRINGQPAGSGDGGFDVYGVAEDTNRKVCIQCKRQKASLGLPLLAKEVAKVALTTHLENSDVGEHFFICTGGVTGELRRQLRETGRIDILNAAQEKIRQTKEGELYALRERVNEAGEDAEVVIGTYVQMLDRLVAWDIDEFDNALSPAWDSVLIILERYFKVSTVIREHPRALFDRKNYQDWSSSFTEVVEPQLEEGELPAGIVDSSAADLKPQELPAKKQLLTIESLATLEPGDVALVVAEGGAGKTTLLELIRAEVATKHSNSTLSVLITCAEYQPGALDTAIHAQLGIQSGSWRMLPDKIQILCDGINEASTEVVKALFGELKPLLRSKHISCIFTSREDSRMVRTVLPSIPCASLRLVPLTPSRVRAIAQHELIKEAEVIAFVDAHRVMAASATASFMWTPFAVRIALKLWKASHQLGDTLGDLLDAVVSARTDRDLEISTQDSLSDLPRVSVLAIASAMAFEMLLVDGSAACSACEIGSTYKRAMRLCSNVYGADGLNSSKLITLLRKHDLVQQTPDESFQWNHQLVAGALAAKHLSSQWREHLHTLQQPLSDDAWVFATRYIPESDLDEYLGELFYADLMLGARATAELQLNERDRSLQYIFKALEVGQPEDLGVTGFFALAKVGTEKALSFLQQTAKNRKSDIGFVAARALAYSGDRPFLLKLLEEVDERRRIGWNTSGGDISIWETASLADRIAIARERLISVAPGEPVNESLNLVSYETSREDIPLFENHLHASKDITAWSTALGAISNCDHNRAQTLLEETLSKEIDSKAMATIMTVGHKLGLLIDVEAAFSLLMDLSTSGSNDQNIMIARHDLTDILGELQFPTTLRSQIKAQLATSTGEKKSSLWQLATHIESPTLAIIALDIFDKEPESAGMAANFFLAHKLLRDEHHDSLQTKIGLYLKKKANWFTFNCWRILTLQTKLGFTLEASELLQKMILRLTELRELVEDGIMPTFDEAEAHIAKDFTLDHAKYRLEHYVGYLASGAVGAKRILPSHILLKFLHFDLAHVSPGKEIVDAYSEIAPELIDDELEKVRDRWAQRAVLEMVCEFGLTEKRLELLRIHLKEVYCHPAALSTIKNALEKCWTPSTCKMVVETIADFEDWPEEYQQFFWHFVDMVTARLTSDDRSLVERHTAIAKTTFAQRILRIWHQATLDSRVGLSRLEEK
;
A
#
# COMPACT_ATOMS: atom_id res chain seq x y z
N MET A 1 11.62 50.51 -20.53
CA MET A 1 11.86 51.65 -19.62
C MET A 1 12.92 51.23 -18.63
N THR A 2 14.02 51.97 -18.60
CA THR A 2 15.18 51.78 -17.71
C THR A 2 14.87 52.42 -16.35
N GLU A 3 14.64 51.61 -15.32
CA GLU A 3 14.67 52.06 -13.93
C GLU A 3 15.85 51.41 -13.20
N THR A 4 16.57 52.27 -12.48
CA THR A 4 17.69 51.99 -11.56
C THR A 4 17.30 50.99 -10.45
N PRO A 5 18.27 50.20 -9.93
CA PRO A 5 17.99 49.13 -8.98
C PRO A 5 17.59 49.69 -7.61
N ARG A 6 16.44 49.26 -7.10
CA ARG A 6 16.00 49.56 -5.72
C ARG A 6 16.98 48.97 -4.71
N SER A 7 17.33 49.80 -3.72
CA SER A 7 18.17 49.46 -2.58
C SER A 7 17.49 48.46 -1.65
N SER A 8 18.12 47.29 -1.48
CA SER A 8 18.15 46.43 -0.28
C SER A 8 16.84 46.11 0.45
N GLU A 9 15.77 45.72 -0.26
CA GLU A 9 14.84 44.74 0.32
C GLU A 9 15.47 43.35 0.19
N LYS A 10 15.46 42.57 1.28
CA LYS A 10 15.96 41.18 1.27
C LYS A 10 15.06 40.36 0.35
N LEU A 11 15.42 40.26 -0.94
CA LEU A 11 14.73 39.41 -1.90
C LEU A 11 14.62 37.98 -1.32
N PRO A 12 13.44 37.36 -1.37
CA PRO A 12 13.27 36.00 -0.86
C PRO A 12 14.17 35.03 -1.64
N PRO A 13 14.76 34.01 -0.99
CA PRO A 13 15.58 33.02 -1.66
C PRO A 13 14.71 32.08 -2.52
N LEU A 14 15.19 31.76 -3.72
CA LEU A 14 14.64 30.68 -4.56
C LEU A 14 15.24 29.30 -4.16
N TYR A 15 16.22 29.28 -3.25
CA TYR A 15 17.14 28.15 -3.00
C TYR A 15 16.54 26.90 -2.33
N GLU A 16 15.37 27.00 -1.71
CA GLU A 16 14.95 26.01 -0.69
C GLU A 16 13.82 25.07 -1.15
N THR A 17 13.21 25.30 -2.31
CA THR A 17 11.99 24.59 -2.73
C THR A 17 12.05 24.15 -4.19
N ARG A 18 11.49 22.97 -4.49
CA ARG A 18 11.26 22.52 -5.88
C ARG A 18 10.30 23.44 -6.62
N SER A 19 9.33 24.00 -5.89
CA SER A 19 8.36 24.95 -6.43
C SER A 19 8.78 26.41 -6.22
N VAL A 20 8.34 27.29 -7.11
CA VAL A 20 8.59 28.74 -6.99
C VAL A 20 7.72 29.32 -5.87
N PRO A 21 8.31 29.97 -4.85
CA PRO A 21 7.56 30.44 -3.68
C PRO A 21 6.89 31.80 -3.94
N PHE A 22 5.94 31.84 -4.88
CA PHE A 22 5.22 33.05 -5.28
C PHE A 22 4.52 33.74 -4.09
N GLU A 23 4.09 32.99 -3.09
CA GLU A 23 3.43 33.47 -1.88
C GLU A 23 4.31 34.37 -1.01
N LYS A 24 5.65 34.22 -1.11
CA LYS A 24 6.63 35.05 -0.37
C LYS A 24 6.80 36.45 -0.96
N LEU A 25 6.27 36.72 -2.15
CA LEU A 25 6.34 38.04 -2.79
C LEU A 25 5.38 39.05 -2.15
N SER A 26 5.70 40.35 -2.24
CA SER A 26 4.75 41.42 -1.94
C SER A 26 3.59 41.41 -2.93
N ALA A 27 2.44 42.04 -2.63
CA ALA A 27 1.27 41.99 -3.53
C ALA A 27 1.57 42.57 -4.91
N GLY A 28 2.26 43.71 -4.97
CA GLY A 28 2.64 44.33 -6.24
C GLY A 28 3.72 43.56 -7.00
N ASP A 29 4.64 42.88 -6.31
CA ASP A 29 5.65 42.05 -6.97
C ASP A 29 5.07 40.72 -7.45
N PHE A 30 4.12 40.14 -6.72
CA PHE A 30 3.37 38.95 -7.10
C PHE A 30 2.64 39.15 -8.42
N GLU A 31 1.83 40.20 -8.54
CA GLU A 31 1.07 40.52 -9.77
C GLU A 31 2.01 40.64 -10.99
N LYS A 32 3.08 41.43 -10.86
CA LYS A 32 4.04 41.66 -11.95
C LYS A 32 4.82 40.40 -12.32
N CYS A 33 5.22 39.61 -11.33
CA CYS A 33 5.97 38.38 -11.53
C CYS A 33 5.10 37.32 -12.23
N VAL A 34 3.92 37.02 -11.69
CA VAL A 34 2.99 36.01 -12.24
C VAL A 34 2.54 36.39 -13.65
N PHE A 35 2.19 37.66 -13.89
CA PHE A 35 1.81 38.12 -15.23
C PHE A 35 2.97 37.98 -16.24
N ALA A 36 4.19 38.34 -15.86
CA ALA A 36 5.36 38.19 -16.72
C ALA A 36 5.69 36.71 -17.02
N CYS A 37 5.58 35.84 -16.01
CA CYS A 37 5.73 34.40 -16.18
C CYS A 37 4.65 33.83 -17.11
N PHE A 38 3.39 34.24 -16.95
CA PHE A 38 2.29 33.80 -17.82
C PHE A 38 2.50 34.22 -19.28
N LEU A 39 2.94 35.46 -19.53
CA LEU A 39 3.28 35.94 -20.88
C LEU A 39 4.35 35.09 -21.56
N THR A 40 5.23 34.46 -20.78
CA THR A 40 6.33 33.64 -21.29
C THR A 40 5.84 32.28 -21.78
N ILE A 41 4.74 31.77 -21.20
CA ILE A 41 4.14 30.49 -21.58
C ILE A 41 2.95 30.61 -22.53
N GLN A 42 2.54 31.82 -22.90
CA GLN A 42 1.31 32.05 -23.69
C GLN A 42 1.30 31.27 -25.01
N SER A 43 2.44 31.12 -25.70
CA SER A 43 2.53 30.36 -26.95
C SER A 43 2.34 28.86 -26.74
N TYR A 44 2.83 28.31 -25.63
CA TYR A 44 2.60 26.91 -25.24
C TYR A 44 1.13 26.66 -24.85
N LEU A 45 0.45 27.69 -24.36
CA LEU A 45 -0.99 27.68 -24.11
C LEU A 45 -1.84 28.00 -25.35
N ARG A 46 -1.20 28.33 -26.49
CA ARG A 46 -1.86 28.81 -27.73
C ARG A 46 -2.74 30.05 -27.52
N LEU A 47 -2.24 30.98 -26.72
CA LEU A 47 -2.91 32.23 -26.37
C LEU A 47 -2.06 33.43 -26.81
N ARG A 48 -2.74 34.51 -27.21
CA ARG A 48 -2.12 35.82 -27.47
C ARG A 48 -2.74 36.89 -26.58
N ILE A 49 -1.99 37.37 -25.59
CA ILE A 49 -2.42 38.45 -24.69
C ILE A 49 -2.30 39.80 -25.40
N ASN A 50 -3.37 40.59 -25.42
CA ASN A 50 -3.43 41.91 -26.06
C ASN A 50 -3.87 43.04 -25.11
N GLY A 51 -4.27 42.72 -23.87
CA GLY A 51 -4.56 43.69 -22.81
C GLY A 51 -3.38 43.96 -21.85
N GLN A 52 -3.46 45.07 -21.10
CA GLN A 52 -2.62 45.30 -19.92
C GLN A 52 -3.32 44.79 -18.66
N PRO A 53 -2.57 44.29 -17.65
CA PRO A 53 -3.17 43.80 -16.42
C PRO A 53 -3.83 44.95 -15.66
N ALA A 54 -5.11 44.80 -15.35
CA ALA A 54 -5.83 45.69 -14.44
C ALA A 54 -5.74 45.11 -13.02
N GLY A 55 -5.29 45.92 -12.05
CA GLY A 55 -5.22 45.47 -10.65
C GLY A 55 -6.63 45.23 -10.10
N SER A 56 -6.87 44.04 -9.53
CA SER A 56 -8.19 43.60 -9.07
C SER A 56 -8.55 44.10 -7.66
N GLY A 57 -7.64 44.82 -6.98
CA GLY A 57 -7.85 45.39 -5.64
C GLY A 57 -7.74 44.39 -4.48
N ASP A 58 -7.68 43.09 -4.77
CA ASP A 58 -7.46 41.98 -3.83
C ASP A 58 -6.01 41.41 -3.91
N GLY A 59 -5.09 42.13 -4.56
CA GLY A 59 -3.69 41.74 -4.73
C GLY A 59 -3.44 40.78 -5.91
N GLY A 60 -4.33 40.81 -6.91
CA GLY A 60 -4.28 40.04 -8.15
C GLY A 60 -4.48 40.93 -9.40
N PHE A 61 -4.71 40.30 -10.56
CA PHE A 61 -4.95 41.02 -11.81
C PHE A 61 -5.97 40.34 -12.71
N ASP A 62 -6.65 41.14 -13.55
CA ASP A 62 -7.50 40.66 -14.63
C ASP A 62 -6.92 41.15 -15.98
N VAL A 63 -6.91 40.27 -17.00
CA VAL A 63 -6.42 40.60 -18.34
C VAL A 63 -7.16 39.82 -19.43
N TYR A 64 -7.27 40.42 -20.61
CA TYR A 64 -7.87 39.78 -21.79
C TYR A 64 -6.82 39.43 -22.86
N GLY A 65 -7.10 38.35 -23.57
CA GLY A 65 -6.33 37.85 -24.70
C GLY A 65 -7.23 37.27 -25.80
N VAL A 66 -6.61 36.55 -26.74
CA VAL A 66 -7.29 35.82 -27.83
C VAL A 66 -6.69 34.42 -27.93
N ALA A 67 -7.53 33.40 -28.03
CA ALA A 67 -7.11 32.02 -28.27
C ALA A 67 -6.71 31.87 -29.75
N GLU A 68 -5.56 31.27 -30.03
CA GLU A 68 -5.07 31.14 -31.42
C GLU A 68 -5.91 30.14 -32.23
N ASP A 69 -6.44 29.10 -31.58
CA ASP A 69 -7.19 28.02 -32.24
C ASP A 69 -8.62 28.47 -32.63
N THR A 70 -9.30 29.22 -31.77
CA THR A 70 -10.71 29.64 -31.99
C THR A 70 -10.85 31.11 -32.38
N ASN A 71 -9.80 31.92 -32.21
CA ASN A 71 -9.79 33.37 -32.38
C ASN A 71 -10.84 34.11 -31.52
N ARG A 72 -11.38 33.46 -30.47
CA ARG A 72 -12.31 34.03 -29.47
C ARG A 72 -11.53 34.69 -28.33
N LYS A 73 -12.17 35.59 -27.58
CA LYS A 73 -11.51 36.27 -26.44
C LYS A 73 -11.22 35.26 -25.31
N VAL A 74 -10.17 35.55 -24.55
CA VAL A 74 -9.78 34.82 -23.35
C VAL A 74 -9.80 35.77 -22.16
N CYS A 75 -10.43 35.37 -21.07
CA CYS A 75 -10.42 36.08 -19.80
C CYS A 75 -9.45 35.36 -18.84
N ILE A 76 -8.48 36.08 -18.29
CA ILE A 76 -7.52 35.53 -17.32
C ILE A 76 -7.65 36.34 -16.03
N GLN A 77 -8.00 35.67 -14.94
CA GLN A 77 -8.10 36.27 -13.61
C GLN A 77 -7.09 35.60 -12.68
N CYS A 78 -6.24 36.39 -12.04
CA CYS A 78 -5.32 35.93 -11.01
C CYS A 78 -5.73 36.52 -9.66
N LYS A 79 -5.92 35.68 -8.64
CA LYS A 79 -6.34 36.13 -7.30
C LYS A 79 -5.39 35.64 -6.21
N ARG A 80 -4.85 36.57 -5.44
CA ARG A 80 -4.02 36.28 -4.26
C ARG A 80 -4.91 36.09 -3.03
N GLN A 81 -5.28 34.85 -2.76
CA GLN A 81 -6.17 34.48 -1.65
C GLN A 81 -5.53 33.43 -0.72
N LYS A 82 -5.92 33.46 0.56
CA LYS A 82 -5.49 32.46 1.56
C LYS A 82 -6.38 31.22 1.58
N ALA A 83 -7.68 31.37 1.30
CA ALA A 83 -8.63 30.27 1.26
C ALA A 83 -8.67 29.64 -0.13
N SER A 84 -8.97 28.34 -0.20
CA SER A 84 -9.10 27.63 -1.47
C SER A 84 -10.29 28.11 -2.29
N LEU A 85 -10.13 28.15 -3.61
CA LEU A 85 -11.18 28.44 -4.55
C LEU A 85 -12.22 27.30 -4.51
N GLY A 86 -13.42 27.64 -4.07
CA GLY A 86 -14.59 26.75 -4.13
C GLY A 86 -15.65 27.27 -5.09
N LEU A 87 -16.65 26.42 -5.37
CA LEU A 87 -17.76 26.71 -6.28
C LEU A 87 -18.42 28.09 -6.06
N PRO A 88 -18.71 28.55 -4.82
CA PRO A 88 -19.39 29.84 -4.64
C PRO A 88 -18.58 31.06 -5.11
N LEU A 89 -17.25 31.00 -5.03
CA LEU A 89 -16.39 32.10 -5.44
C LEU A 89 -16.17 32.07 -6.96
N LEU A 90 -15.91 30.89 -7.54
CA LEU A 90 -15.83 30.75 -9.00
C LEU A 90 -17.14 31.19 -9.66
N ALA A 91 -18.28 30.73 -9.16
CA ALA A 91 -19.61 31.08 -9.67
C ALA A 91 -19.86 32.59 -9.67
N LYS A 92 -19.40 33.30 -8.61
CA LYS A 92 -19.49 34.75 -8.53
C LYS A 92 -18.68 35.43 -9.62
N GLU A 93 -17.43 35.02 -9.83
CA GLU A 93 -16.53 35.65 -10.80
C GLU A 93 -16.94 35.31 -12.25
N VAL A 94 -17.36 34.07 -12.52
CA VAL A 94 -17.95 33.66 -13.81
C VAL A 94 -19.19 34.50 -14.12
N ALA A 95 -20.10 34.69 -13.16
CA ALA A 95 -21.29 35.53 -13.35
C ALA A 95 -20.91 36.99 -13.64
N LYS A 96 -19.90 37.54 -12.96
CA LYS A 96 -19.41 38.90 -13.25
C LYS A 96 -18.88 39.03 -14.66
N VAL A 97 -18.00 38.11 -15.06
CA VAL A 97 -17.39 38.12 -16.39
C VAL A 97 -18.47 37.97 -17.45
N ALA A 98 -19.38 37.00 -17.31
CA ALA A 98 -20.48 36.78 -18.25
C ALA A 98 -21.33 38.04 -18.52
N LEU A 99 -21.80 38.70 -17.46
CA LEU A 99 -22.61 39.92 -17.58
C LEU A 99 -21.81 41.08 -18.16
N THR A 100 -20.55 41.23 -17.76
CA THR A 100 -19.67 42.29 -18.26
C THR A 100 -19.39 42.10 -19.75
N THR A 101 -19.04 40.87 -20.17
CA THR A 101 -18.75 40.56 -21.57
C THR A 101 -19.98 40.72 -22.45
N HIS A 102 -21.17 40.42 -21.94
CA HIS A 102 -22.42 40.65 -22.65
C HIS A 102 -22.69 42.14 -22.88
N LEU A 103 -22.59 42.95 -21.81
CA LEU A 103 -22.76 44.42 -21.91
C LEU A 103 -21.71 45.07 -22.83
N GLU A 104 -20.54 44.46 -22.96
CA GLU A 104 -19.46 44.90 -23.85
C GLU A 104 -19.50 44.27 -25.25
N ASN A 105 -20.54 43.48 -25.58
CA ASN A 105 -20.68 42.74 -26.84
C ASN A 105 -19.41 41.94 -27.21
N SER A 106 -18.87 41.23 -26.22
CA SER A 106 -17.60 40.52 -26.29
C SER A 106 -17.81 39.01 -26.17
N ASP A 107 -17.28 38.25 -27.13
CA ASP A 107 -17.37 36.78 -27.14
C ASP A 107 -16.12 36.15 -26.51
N VAL A 108 -16.26 35.64 -25.29
CA VAL A 108 -15.19 34.93 -24.57
C VAL A 108 -15.36 33.42 -24.72
N GLY A 109 -14.36 32.78 -25.31
CA GLY A 109 -14.31 31.32 -25.47
C GLY A 109 -13.59 30.61 -24.33
N GLU A 110 -12.56 31.24 -23.73
CA GLU A 110 -11.79 30.61 -22.65
C GLU A 110 -11.70 31.49 -21.40
N HIS A 111 -11.86 30.90 -20.22
CA HIS A 111 -11.74 31.57 -18.93
C HIS A 111 -10.74 30.83 -18.04
N PHE A 112 -9.63 31.50 -17.72
CA PHE A 112 -8.58 31.03 -16.82
C PHE A 112 -8.69 31.72 -15.47
N PHE A 113 -8.55 30.94 -14.40
CA PHE A 113 -8.53 31.42 -13.04
C PHE A 113 -7.30 30.88 -12.31
N ILE A 114 -6.38 31.75 -11.86
CA ILE A 114 -5.17 31.37 -11.14
C ILE A 114 -5.30 31.83 -9.69
N CYS A 115 -5.06 30.94 -8.72
CA CYS A 115 -5.24 31.29 -7.31
C CYS A 115 -4.17 30.71 -6.38
N THR A 116 -3.78 31.48 -5.36
CA THR A 116 -2.74 31.07 -4.41
C THR A 116 -3.25 30.19 -3.25
N GLY A 117 -4.57 30.15 -3.02
CA GLY A 117 -5.16 29.44 -1.89
C GLY A 117 -5.47 27.95 -2.14
N GLY A 118 -5.15 27.44 -3.33
CA GLY A 118 -5.55 26.10 -3.79
C GLY A 118 -6.94 26.07 -4.42
N VAL A 119 -7.33 24.93 -5.00
CA VAL A 119 -8.67 24.66 -5.55
C VAL A 119 -9.28 23.48 -4.80
N THR A 120 -10.55 23.57 -4.37
CA THR A 120 -11.19 22.47 -3.63
C THR A 120 -11.38 21.23 -4.49
N GLY A 121 -11.28 20.03 -3.90
CA GLY A 121 -11.48 18.77 -4.60
C GLY A 121 -12.85 18.66 -5.30
N GLU A 122 -13.90 19.16 -4.64
CA GLU A 122 -15.25 19.24 -5.21
C GLU A 122 -15.29 20.09 -6.49
N LEU A 123 -14.66 21.27 -6.47
CA LEU A 123 -14.64 22.13 -7.65
C LEU A 123 -13.82 21.52 -8.79
N ARG A 124 -12.72 20.82 -8.48
CA ARG A 124 -11.93 20.08 -9.47
C ARG A 124 -12.76 19.01 -10.18
N ARG A 125 -13.66 18.33 -9.46
CA ARG A 125 -14.60 17.37 -10.06
C ARG A 125 -15.57 18.07 -11.01
N GLN A 126 -16.21 19.16 -10.56
CA GLN A 126 -17.20 19.91 -11.33
C GLN A 126 -16.62 20.56 -12.60
N LEU A 127 -15.37 21.03 -12.58
CA LEU A 127 -14.69 21.60 -13.74
C LEU A 127 -14.47 20.58 -14.88
N ARG A 128 -14.45 19.28 -14.57
CA ARG A 128 -14.29 18.19 -15.55
C ARG A 128 -15.61 17.75 -16.17
N GLU A 129 -16.75 18.19 -15.64
CA GLU A 129 -18.06 17.82 -16.17
C GLU A 129 -18.35 18.50 -17.50
N THR A 130 -18.69 17.72 -18.52
CA THR A 130 -18.94 18.21 -19.88
C THR A 130 -20.08 19.24 -19.94
N GLY A 131 -21.08 19.12 -19.06
CA GLY A 131 -22.24 20.02 -19.00
C GLY A 131 -22.09 21.21 -18.05
N ARG A 132 -21.10 21.19 -17.15
CA ARG A 132 -20.86 22.23 -16.11
C ARG A 132 -22.14 22.67 -15.37
N ILE A 133 -23.07 21.75 -15.14
CA ILE A 133 -24.43 22.04 -14.65
C ILE A 133 -24.37 22.66 -13.25
N ASP A 134 -23.52 22.15 -12.38
CA ASP A 134 -23.36 22.67 -11.02
C ASP A 134 -22.80 24.09 -11.00
N ILE A 135 -21.84 24.40 -11.88
CA ILE A 135 -21.25 25.73 -12.03
C ILE A 135 -22.30 26.71 -12.53
N LEU A 136 -23.10 26.30 -13.51
CA LEU A 136 -24.21 27.06 -14.03
C LEU A 136 -25.25 27.37 -12.94
N ASN A 137 -25.74 26.34 -12.26
CA ASN A 137 -26.75 26.48 -11.20
C ASN A 137 -26.24 27.37 -10.08
N ALA A 138 -24.98 27.21 -9.66
CA ALA A 138 -24.38 28.05 -8.63
C ALA A 138 -24.25 29.51 -9.08
N ALA A 139 -23.89 29.77 -10.33
CA ALA A 139 -23.78 31.14 -10.87
C ALA A 139 -25.16 31.82 -10.97
N GLN A 140 -26.18 31.10 -11.46
CA GLN A 140 -27.56 31.57 -11.51
C GLN A 140 -28.14 31.83 -10.11
N GLU A 141 -27.91 30.92 -9.17
CA GLU A 141 -28.36 31.12 -7.80
C GLU A 141 -27.63 32.30 -7.13
N LYS A 142 -26.33 32.48 -7.42
CA LYS A 142 -25.57 33.61 -6.90
C LYS A 142 -26.11 34.95 -7.39
N ILE A 143 -26.48 35.06 -8.67
CA ILE A 143 -27.04 36.29 -9.23
C ILE A 143 -28.45 36.59 -8.67
N ARG A 144 -29.27 35.56 -8.39
CA ARG A 144 -30.59 35.70 -7.73
C ARG A 144 -30.47 36.25 -6.32
N GLN A 145 -29.57 35.66 -5.54
CA GLN A 145 -29.41 35.98 -4.12
C GLN A 145 -28.68 37.30 -3.86
N THR A 146 -27.92 37.81 -4.84
CA THR A 146 -27.16 39.05 -4.68
C THR A 146 -28.11 40.25 -4.65
N LYS A 147 -28.08 41.03 -3.57
CA LYS A 147 -28.95 42.20 -3.36
C LYS A 147 -28.23 43.55 -3.45
N GLU A 148 -26.90 43.55 -3.31
CA GLU A 148 -26.06 44.76 -3.28
C GLU A 148 -24.67 44.46 -3.85
N GLY A 149 -23.93 45.50 -4.24
CA GLY A 149 -22.56 45.40 -4.77
C GLY A 149 -22.46 45.36 -6.31
N GLU A 150 -21.25 45.19 -6.82
CA GLU A 150 -20.93 45.23 -8.25
C GLU A 150 -21.74 44.25 -9.10
N LEU A 151 -21.88 43.00 -8.64
CA LEU A 151 -22.61 41.97 -9.37
C LEU A 151 -24.12 42.28 -9.44
N TYR A 152 -24.69 42.92 -8.42
CA TYR A 152 -26.06 43.43 -8.47
C TYR A 152 -26.20 44.59 -9.47
N ALA A 153 -25.25 45.53 -9.48
CA ALA A 153 -25.27 46.63 -10.45
C ALA A 153 -25.16 46.14 -11.91
N LEU A 154 -24.34 45.11 -12.18
CA LEU A 154 -24.26 44.47 -13.49
C LEU A 154 -25.58 43.81 -13.88
N ARG A 155 -26.24 43.13 -12.93
CA ARG A 155 -27.56 42.52 -13.15
C ARG A 155 -28.60 43.55 -13.56
N GLU A 156 -28.70 44.65 -12.82
CA GLU A 156 -29.67 45.71 -13.12
C GLU A 156 -29.40 46.33 -14.49
N ARG A 157 -28.13 46.54 -14.88
CA ARG A 157 -27.77 47.05 -16.21
C ARG A 157 -28.16 46.10 -17.35
N VAL A 158 -28.01 44.80 -17.18
CA VAL A 158 -28.44 43.79 -18.17
C VAL A 158 -29.97 43.76 -18.27
N ASN A 159 -30.66 43.82 -17.13
CA ASN A 159 -32.12 43.89 -17.10
C ASN A 159 -32.66 45.18 -17.75
N GLU A 160 -31.99 46.31 -17.52
CA GLU A 160 -32.29 47.60 -18.18
C GLU A 160 -32.07 47.55 -19.70
N ALA A 161 -31.13 46.72 -20.16
CA ALA A 161 -30.92 46.43 -21.58
C ALA A 161 -31.96 45.46 -22.17
N GLY A 162 -32.92 44.96 -21.37
CA GLY A 162 -34.04 44.13 -21.81
C GLY A 162 -33.75 42.63 -21.88
N GLU A 163 -32.64 42.18 -21.29
CA GLU A 163 -32.24 40.77 -21.26
C GLU A 163 -32.22 40.21 -19.83
N ASP A 164 -32.38 38.90 -19.69
CA ASP A 164 -32.35 38.22 -18.40
C ASP A 164 -30.92 37.81 -18.05
N ALA A 165 -30.39 38.36 -16.96
CA ALA A 165 -29.05 38.07 -16.46
C ALA A 165 -28.79 36.57 -16.23
N GLU A 166 -29.79 35.77 -15.85
CA GLU A 166 -29.62 34.32 -15.67
C GLU A 166 -29.47 33.58 -16.98
N VAL A 167 -30.19 34.03 -18.02
CA VAL A 167 -30.09 33.50 -19.38
C VAL A 167 -28.71 33.83 -19.95
N VAL A 168 -28.24 35.06 -19.79
CA VAL A 168 -26.91 35.51 -20.22
C VAL A 168 -25.80 34.66 -19.59
N ILE A 169 -25.85 34.43 -18.27
CA ILE A 169 -24.90 33.55 -17.57
C ILE A 169 -24.98 32.12 -18.10
N GLY A 170 -26.20 31.62 -18.34
CA GLY A 170 -26.43 30.29 -18.88
C GLY A 170 -25.80 30.07 -20.25
N THR A 171 -26.04 31.01 -21.16
CA THR A 171 -25.45 31.01 -22.49
C THR A 171 -23.93 31.09 -22.41
N TYR A 172 -23.37 31.95 -21.54
CA TYR A 172 -21.93 32.07 -21.36
C TYR A 172 -21.27 30.75 -20.94
N VAL A 173 -21.73 30.12 -19.86
CA VAL A 173 -21.11 28.88 -19.32
C VAL A 173 -21.17 27.72 -20.32
N GLN A 174 -22.27 27.63 -21.07
CA GLN A 174 -22.48 26.61 -22.10
C GLN A 174 -21.63 26.85 -23.35
N MET A 175 -21.38 28.12 -23.72
CA MET A 175 -20.59 28.50 -24.90
C MET A 175 -19.09 28.62 -24.64
N LEU A 176 -18.62 28.45 -23.40
CA LEU A 176 -17.19 28.39 -23.09
C LEU A 176 -16.55 27.14 -23.69
N ASP A 177 -15.56 27.34 -24.55
CA ASP A 177 -14.68 26.28 -25.06
C ASP A 177 -13.90 25.67 -23.88
N ARG A 178 -13.40 26.52 -22.98
CA ARG A 178 -12.56 26.09 -21.86
C ARG A 178 -12.79 26.92 -20.59
N LEU A 179 -12.93 26.23 -19.46
CA LEU A 179 -12.94 26.85 -18.12
C LEU A 179 -11.85 26.16 -17.29
N VAL A 180 -10.82 26.90 -16.90
CA VAL A 180 -9.64 26.38 -16.20
C VAL A 180 -9.47 27.10 -14.87
N ALA A 181 -9.30 26.35 -13.79
CA ALA A 181 -8.83 26.88 -12.52
C ALA A 181 -7.50 26.21 -12.14
N TRP A 182 -6.45 27.00 -11.98
CA TRP A 182 -5.15 26.57 -11.51
C TRP A 182 -4.90 27.07 -10.09
N ASP A 183 -4.38 26.18 -9.26
CA ASP A 183 -3.63 26.62 -8.09
C ASP A 183 -2.20 27.05 -8.46
N ILE A 184 -1.43 27.48 -7.46
CA ILE A 184 -0.09 28.01 -7.68
C ILE A 184 0.91 26.93 -8.10
N ASP A 185 0.68 25.68 -7.69
CA ASP A 185 1.54 24.54 -8.05
C ASP A 185 1.29 24.13 -9.51
N GLU A 186 0.02 24.10 -9.94
CA GLU A 186 -0.36 23.89 -11.33
C GLU A 186 0.17 25.00 -12.24
N PHE A 187 0.14 26.25 -11.78
CA PHE A 187 0.76 27.37 -12.50
C PHE A 187 2.29 27.19 -12.58
N ASP A 188 2.98 26.84 -11.50
CA ASP A 188 4.43 26.60 -11.52
C ASP A 188 4.82 25.43 -12.45
N ASN A 189 4.04 24.36 -12.44
CA ASN A 189 4.19 23.23 -13.36
C ASN A 189 4.11 23.67 -14.83
N ALA A 190 3.16 24.57 -15.15
CA ALA A 190 2.97 25.11 -16.50
C ALA A 190 4.15 25.98 -16.99
N LEU A 191 5.06 26.42 -16.11
CA LEU A 191 6.24 27.23 -16.46
C LEU A 191 7.39 26.41 -17.06
N SER A 192 7.42 25.09 -16.83
CA SER A 192 8.52 24.20 -17.21
C SER A 192 8.91 24.23 -18.70
N PRO A 193 7.98 24.31 -19.68
CA PRO A 193 8.33 24.33 -21.10
C PRO A 193 9.16 25.56 -21.52
N ALA A 194 9.11 26.65 -20.76
CA ALA A 194 9.79 27.92 -21.07
C ALA A 194 10.74 28.35 -19.93
N TRP A 195 11.27 27.40 -19.16
CA TRP A 195 11.96 27.68 -17.91
C TRP A 195 13.12 28.67 -18.04
N ASP A 196 13.93 28.60 -19.08
CA ASP A 196 15.06 29.52 -19.28
C ASP A 196 14.61 30.99 -19.34
N SER A 197 13.47 31.24 -19.99
CA SER A 197 12.88 32.58 -20.08
C SER A 197 12.22 33.00 -18.77
N VAL A 198 11.58 32.05 -18.07
CA VAL A 198 10.98 32.28 -16.75
C VAL A 198 12.05 32.58 -15.71
N LEU A 199 13.18 31.89 -15.71
CA LEU A 199 14.27 32.08 -14.76
C LEU A 199 14.82 33.52 -14.81
N ILE A 200 14.95 34.09 -16.02
CA ILE A 200 15.35 35.50 -16.22
C ILE A 200 14.37 36.47 -15.55
N ILE A 201 13.09 36.12 -15.49
CA ILE A 201 12.06 36.92 -14.81
C ILE A 201 12.20 36.74 -13.30
N LEU A 202 12.31 35.50 -12.83
CA LEU A 202 12.42 35.17 -11.41
C LEU A 202 13.66 35.80 -10.76
N GLU A 203 14.79 35.92 -11.47
CA GLU A 203 16.01 36.59 -11.00
C GLU A 203 15.80 38.06 -10.60
N ARG A 204 14.74 38.72 -11.09
CA ARG A 204 14.41 40.10 -10.72
C ARG A 204 13.68 40.20 -9.37
N TYR A 205 13.03 39.12 -8.95
CA TYR A 205 12.15 39.07 -7.78
C TYR A 205 12.65 38.14 -6.67
N PHE A 206 13.57 37.23 -6.98
CA PHE A 206 14.14 36.26 -6.05
C PHE A 206 15.67 36.27 -6.09
N LYS A 207 16.28 35.90 -4.95
CA LYS A 207 17.71 35.62 -4.89
C LYS A 207 17.97 34.19 -5.37
N VAL A 208 18.47 34.05 -6.59
CA VAL A 208 18.80 32.75 -7.21
C VAL A 208 20.18 32.27 -6.76
N SER A 209 20.27 31.02 -6.32
CA SER A 209 21.53 30.40 -5.90
C SER A 209 22.38 29.98 -7.10
N THR A 210 23.68 29.78 -6.87
CA THR A 210 24.59 29.23 -7.88
C THR A 210 24.14 27.84 -8.35
N VAL A 211 23.61 27.01 -7.44
CA VAL A 211 23.14 25.65 -7.74
C VAL A 211 22.01 25.63 -8.78
N ILE A 212 21.07 26.58 -8.73
CA ILE A 212 19.97 26.66 -9.72
C ILE A 212 20.50 27.11 -11.10
N ARG A 213 21.58 27.88 -11.13
CA ARG A 213 22.23 28.29 -12.39
C ARG A 213 23.08 27.17 -13.00
N GLU A 214 23.71 26.35 -12.15
CA GLU A 214 24.50 25.19 -12.58
C GLU A 214 23.61 24.00 -12.98
N HIS A 215 22.46 23.85 -12.33
CA HIS A 215 21.48 22.79 -12.59
C HIS A 215 20.06 23.38 -12.71
N PRO A 216 19.73 24.02 -13.85
CA PRO A 216 18.41 24.63 -14.05
C PRO A 216 17.31 23.57 -14.09
N ARG A 217 16.06 23.97 -13.83
CA ARG A 217 14.89 23.10 -14.02
C ARG A 217 14.81 22.63 -15.47
N ALA A 218 14.45 21.36 -15.63
CA ALA A 218 14.31 20.73 -16.94
C ALA A 218 13.28 21.44 -17.82
N LEU A 219 13.61 21.58 -19.11
CA LEU A 219 12.62 21.90 -20.14
C LEU A 219 11.80 20.64 -20.41
N PHE A 220 10.54 20.64 -19.96
CA PHE A 220 9.67 19.47 -19.99
C PHE A 220 8.31 19.82 -20.61
N ASP A 221 7.95 19.10 -21.68
CA ASP A 221 6.62 19.17 -22.29
C ASP A 221 5.70 18.12 -21.65
N ARG A 222 5.00 18.57 -20.61
CA ARG A 222 4.06 17.73 -19.86
C ARG A 222 2.94 17.16 -20.74
N LYS A 223 2.40 17.96 -21.67
CA LYS A 223 1.24 17.53 -22.45
C LYS A 223 1.62 16.41 -23.40
N ASN A 224 2.75 16.54 -24.08
CA ASN A 224 3.28 15.49 -24.94
C ASN A 224 3.55 14.19 -24.15
N TYR A 225 4.14 14.30 -22.96
CA TYR A 225 4.35 13.16 -22.08
C TYR A 225 3.04 12.47 -21.66
N GLN A 226 2.02 13.26 -21.29
CA GLN A 226 0.69 12.75 -20.91
C GLN A 226 0.01 12.03 -22.07
N ASP A 227 -0.03 12.63 -23.26
CA ASP A 227 -0.68 12.05 -24.44
C ASP A 227 -0.04 10.70 -24.82
N TRP A 228 1.28 10.57 -24.66
CA TRP A 228 1.99 9.30 -24.85
C TRP A 228 1.64 8.25 -23.79
N SER A 229 1.64 8.64 -22.51
CA SER A 229 1.50 7.72 -21.38
C SER A 229 0.06 7.34 -21.04
N SER A 230 -0.95 8.11 -21.46
CA SER A 230 -2.37 7.85 -21.13
C SER A 230 -3.04 6.80 -22.03
N SER A 231 -2.35 6.27 -23.03
CA SER A 231 -2.94 5.48 -24.12
C SER A 231 -3.15 3.99 -23.81
N PHE A 232 -2.74 3.51 -22.63
CA PHE A 232 -2.75 2.09 -22.28
C PHE A 232 -4.06 1.67 -21.60
N THR A 233 -4.77 0.71 -22.20
CA THR A 233 -6.00 0.10 -21.66
C THR A 233 -5.92 -1.42 -21.72
N GLU A 234 -6.59 -2.09 -20.78
CA GLU A 234 -6.61 -3.55 -20.69
C GLU A 234 -8.04 -4.10 -20.65
N VAL A 235 -8.20 -5.34 -21.11
CA VAL A 235 -9.51 -6.03 -21.11
C VAL A 235 -9.90 -6.46 -19.69
N VAL A 236 -8.90 -6.82 -18.88
CA VAL A 236 -9.06 -7.23 -17.49
C VAL A 236 -7.98 -6.57 -16.65
N GLU A 237 -8.37 -5.84 -15.61
CA GLU A 237 -7.42 -5.21 -14.68
C GLU A 237 -6.67 -6.26 -13.84
N PRO A 238 -5.34 -6.16 -13.66
CA PRO A 238 -4.60 -7.09 -12.81
C PRO A 238 -5.08 -7.08 -11.35
N GLN A 239 -5.07 -8.24 -10.69
CA GLN A 239 -5.49 -8.38 -9.29
C GLN A 239 -4.28 -8.48 -8.36
N LEU A 240 -4.37 -7.80 -7.23
CA LEU A 240 -3.32 -7.74 -6.21
C LEU A 240 -3.83 -8.32 -4.90
N GLU A 241 -2.98 -9.08 -4.21
CA GLU A 241 -3.18 -9.51 -2.83
C GLU A 241 -1.97 -9.12 -1.97
N GLU A 242 -2.13 -9.06 -0.65
CA GLU A 242 -0.98 -8.89 0.24
C GLU A 242 -0.09 -10.13 0.18
N GLY A 243 1.21 -9.92 0.04
CA GLY A 243 2.21 -10.98 -0.02
C GLY A 243 3.30 -10.80 1.02
N GLU A 244 4.03 -11.87 1.29
CA GLU A 244 5.28 -11.80 2.04
C GLU A 244 6.44 -11.36 1.14
N LEU A 245 7.58 -11.00 1.73
CA LEU A 245 8.79 -10.75 0.95
C LEU A 245 9.30 -12.08 0.37
N PRO A 246 9.66 -12.14 -0.91
CA PRO A 246 10.18 -13.36 -1.51
C PRO A 246 11.54 -13.73 -0.90
N ALA A 247 11.84 -15.02 -0.87
CA ALA A 247 13.12 -15.51 -0.38
C ALA A 247 14.28 -14.86 -1.16
N GLY A 248 15.23 -14.26 -0.44
CA GLY A 248 16.36 -13.53 -1.03
C GLY A 248 16.20 -12.01 -1.09
N ILE A 249 14.99 -11.46 -0.93
CA ILE A 249 14.79 -10.00 -0.78
C ILE A 249 14.59 -9.66 0.69
N VAL A 250 15.31 -8.64 1.16
CA VAL A 250 15.19 -8.17 2.55
C VAL A 250 14.96 -6.66 2.59
N ASP A 251 14.21 -6.22 3.60
CA ASP A 251 13.86 -4.82 3.84
C ASP A 251 14.98 -4.00 4.50
N SER A 252 15.99 -4.67 5.08
CA SER A 252 17.03 -4.04 5.89
C SER A 252 18.40 -4.71 5.75
N SER A 253 19.43 -3.85 5.67
CA SER A 253 20.83 -4.25 5.82
C SER A 253 21.22 -4.19 7.29
N ALA A 254 21.99 -5.18 7.75
CA ALA A 254 22.54 -5.22 9.11
C ALA A 254 23.42 -4.01 9.48
N ALA A 255 23.82 -3.18 8.50
CA ALA A 255 24.62 -1.97 8.71
C ALA A 255 23.81 -0.70 9.06
N ASP A 256 22.48 -0.69 8.89
CA ASP A 256 21.64 0.48 9.23
C ASP A 256 21.30 0.46 10.74
N LEU A 257 22.23 0.98 11.56
CA LEU A 257 22.21 1.02 13.05
C LEU A 257 21.11 1.90 13.69
N LYS A 258 20.12 2.38 12.94
CA LYS A 258 19.03 3.22 13.48
C LYS A 258 17.68 2.51 13.29
N PRO A 259 16.81 2.49 14.31
CA PRO A 259 15.42 2.08 14.12
C PRO A 259 14.82 3.01 13.04
N GLN A 260 14.60 2.48 11.85
CA GLN A 260 13.67 3.12 10.92
C GLN A 260 12.29 2.83 11.48
N GLU A 261 11.48 3.86 11.73
CA GLU A 261 10.07 3.66 12.03
C GLU A 261 9.48 2.76 10.95
N LEU A 262 8.94 1.61 11.37
CA LEU A 262 8.23 0.72 10.46
C LEU A 262 7.11 1.55 9.82
N PRO A 263 7.14 1.75 8.49
CA PRO A 263 6.05 2.46 7.84
C PRO A 263 4.75 1.70 8.12
N ALA A 264 3.69 2.42 8.45
CA ALA A 264 2.38 1.80 8.60
C ALA A 264 2.05 1.04 7.32
N LYS A 265 1.78 -0.28 7.43
CA LYS A 265 1.39 -1.09 6.27
C LYS A 265 0.18 -0.43 5.62
N LYS A 266 0.29 -0.12 4.33
CA LYS A 266 -0.79 0.49 3.54
C LYS A 266 -1.49 -0.61 2.74
N GLN A 267 -2.81 -0.58 2.70
CA GLN A 267 -3.59 -1.44 1.80
C GLN A 267 -3.51 -0.87 0.38
N LEU A 268 -2.57 -1.37 -0.41
CA LEU A 268 -2.29 -0.92 -1.78
C LEU A 268 -2.75 -1.95 -2.82
N LEU A 269 -4.03 -2.35 -2.74
CA LEU A 269 -4.58 -3.45 -3.55
C LEU A 269 -5.18 -3.01 -4.90
N THR A 270 -5.16 -1.71 -5.22
CA THR A 270 -5.73 -1.16 -6.47
C THR A 270 -4.70 -0.35 -7.26
N ILE A 271 -4.90 -0.23 -8.57
CA ILE A 271 -4.04 0.58 -9.45
C ILE A 271 -4.03 2.04 -8.98
N GLU A 272 -5.18 2.60 -8.60
CA GLU A 272 -5.29 3.97 -8.09
C GLU A 272 -4.50 4.17 -6.79
N SER A 273 -4.50 3.18 -5.89
CA SER A 273 -3.72 3.25 -4.65
C SER A 273 -2.20 3.23 -4.92
N LEU A 274 -1.76 2.47 -5.93
CA LEU A 274 -0.37 2.44 -6.36
C LEU A 274 0.02 3.71 -7.14
N ALA A 275 -0.89 4.28 -7.93
CA ALA A 275 -0.69 5.55 -8.64
C ALA A 275 -0.55 6.76 -7.70
N THR A 276 -1.08 6.66 -6.47
CA THR A 276 -1.06 7.72 -5.46
C THR A 276 0.00 7.53 -4.36
N LEU A 277 0.99 6.68 -4.61
CA LEU A 277 2.08 6.38 -3.67
C LEU A 277 2.86 7.64 -3.25
N GLU A 278 3.00 7.87 -1.94
CA GLU A 278 3.59 9.10 -1.42
C GLU A 278 5.14 9.12 -1.54
N PRO A 279 5.76 10.32 -1.67
CA PRO A 279 7.21 10.40 -1.74
C PRO A 279 7.91 9.83 -0.49
N GLY A 280 8.89 8.97 -0.71
CA GLY A 280 9.59 8.18 0.30
C GLY A 280 9.05 6.75 0.46
N ASP A 281 7.84 6.47 -0.03
CA ASP A 281 7.27 5.12 0.03
C ASP A 281 7.86 4.21 -1.06
N VAL A 282 7.89 2.91 -0.72
CA VAL A 282 8.31 1.83 -1.59
C VAL A 282 7.27 0.72 -1.59
N ALA A 283 6.86 0.24 -2.75
CA ALA A 283 6.05 -0.98 -2.88
C ALA A 283 6.84 -2.06 -3.66
N LEU A 284 6.65 -3.32 -3.28
CA LEU A 284 7.18 -4.48 -4.01
C LEU A 284 6.01 -5.28 -4.58
N VAL A 285 6.05 -5.61 -5.86
CA VAL A 285 5.08 -6.49 -6.52
C VAL A 285 5.79 -7.76 -7.00
N VAL A 286 5.34 -8.92 -6.52
CA VAL A 286 5.88 -10.22 -6.89
C VAL A 286 4.89 -11.04 -7.71
N ALA A 287 5.38 -11.74 -8.73
CA ALA A 287 4.64 -12.80 -9.42
C ALA A 287 5.53 -13.61 -10.34
N GLU A 288 5.07 -14.81 -10.73
CA GLU A 288 5.72 -15.65 -11.75
C GLU A 288 5.92 -14.89 -13.10
N GLY A 289 6.76 -15.45 -13.98
CA GLY A 289 6.92 -14.94 -15.35
C GLY A 289 5.57 -14.91 -16.08
N GLY A 290 5.35 -13.95 -16.98
CA GLY A 290 4.11 -13.89 -17.78
C GLY A 290 2.83 -13.49 -17.03
N ALA A 291 2.87 -13.26 -15.71
CA ALA A 291 1.73 -12.86 -14.89
C ALA A 291 1.17 -11.46 -15.18
N GLY A 292 1.92 -10.60 -15.90
CA GLY A 292 1.50 -9.24 -16.24
C GLY A 292 2.10 -8.12 -15.38
N LYS A 293 3.31 -8.32 -14.81
CA LYS A 293 4.00 -7.29 -14.00
C LYS A 293 4.26 -6.00 -14.80
N THR A 294 4.82 -6.11 -16.00
CA THR A 294 5.02 -4.96 -16.91
C THR A 294 3.70 -4.28 -17.27
N THR A 295 2.66 -5.06 -17.56
CA THR A 295 1.30 -4.56 -17.83
C THR A 295 0.75 -3.75 -16.65
N LEU A 296 0.94 -4.23 -15.42
CA LEU A 296 0.54 -3.49 -14.22
C LEU A 296 1.26 -2.15 -14.11
N LEU A 297 2.59 -2.12 -14.31
CA LEU A 297 3.35 -0.86 -14.27
C LEU A 297 2.88 0.12 -15.35
N GLU A 298 2.58 -0.36 -16.55
CA GLU A 298 2.04 0.45 -17.64
C GLU A 298 0.65 1.01 -17.32
N LEU A 299 -0.24 0.21 -16.71
CA LEU A 299 -1.53 0.70 -16.23
C LEU A 299 -1.38 1.76 -15.14
N ILE A 300 -0.45 1.58 -14.19
CA ILE A 300 -0.16 2.59 -13.16
C ILE A 300 0.33 3.89 -13.82
N ARG A 301 1.22 3.79 -14.81
CA ARG A 301 1.72 4.94 -15.56
C ARG A 301 0.57 5.68 -16.28
N ALA A 302 -0.33 4.94 -16.93
CA ALA A 302 -1.50 5.51 -17.59
C ALA A 302 -2.50 6.14 -16.61
N GLU A 303 -2.73 5.52 -15.45
CA GLU A 303 -3.57 6.06 -14.38
C GLU A 303 -3.01 7.38 -13.83
N VAL A 304 -1.70 7.45 -13.60
CA VAL A 304 -1.04 8.71 -13.19
C VAL A 304 -1.17 9.77 -14.28
N ALA A 305 -0.95 9.40 -15.54
CA ALA A 305 -1.04 10.31 -16.69
C ALA A 305 -2.46 10.85 -16.93
N THR A 306 -3.50 10.13 -16.49
CA THR A 306 -4.91 10.52 -16.67
C THR A 306 -5.50 11.23 -15.46
N LYS A 307 -5.29 10.71 -14.24
CA LYS A 307 -5.95 11.20 -13.02
C LYS A 307 -5.09 12.11 -12.15
N HIS A 308 -3.76 11.93 -12.15
CA HIS A 308 -2.81 12.64 -11.26
C HIS A 308 -1.78 13.48 -12.01
N SER A 309 -2.09 13.77 -13.27
CA SER A 309 -1.17 14.25 -14.28
C SER A 309 -0.61 15.66 -14.03
N ASN A 310 -1.24 16.40 -13.10
CA ASN A 310 -0.84 17.75 -12.69
C ASN A 310 0.11 17.77 -11.49
N SER A 311 0.34 16.65 -10.80
CA SER A 311 1.15 16.61 -9.57
C SER A 311 2.22 15.53 -9.55
N THR A 312 2.04 14.47 -10.33
CA THR A 312 2.90 13.28 -10.32
C THR A 312 3.29 12.88 -11.74
N LEU A 313 4.54 12.46 -11.93
CA LEU A 313 5.06 11.86 -13.16
C LEU A 313 5.64 10.47 -12.85
N SER A 314 5.22 9.45 -13.61
CA SER A 314 5.66 8.06 -13.41
C SER A 314 6.65 7.59 -14.47
N VAL A 315 7.89 7.35 -14.07
CA VAL A 315 8.99 6.95 -14.95
C VAL A 315 9.20 5.44 -14.89
N LEU A 316 9.13 4.77 -16.05
CA LEU A 316 9.41 3.33 -16.16
C LEU A 316 10.90 3.10 -16.42
N ILE A 317 11.56 2.32 -15.56
CA ILE A 317 12.94 1.89 -15.70
C ILE A 317 12.95 0.36 -15.84
N THR A 318 13.36 -0.12 -17.00
CA THR A 318 13.63 -1.54 -17.25
C THR A 318 14.94 -1.92 -16.58
N CYS A 319 14.91 -2.74 -15.52
CA CYS A 319 16.12 -3.05 -14.75
C CYS A 319 17.15 -3.81 -15.58
N ALA A 320 16.71 -4.67 -16.51
CA ALA A 320 17.57 -5.43 -17.41
C ALA A 320 18.44 -4.55 -18.33
N GLU A 321 18.01 -3.32 -18.60
CA GLU A 321 18.70 -2.36 -19.48
C GLU A 321 19.50 -1.32 -18.69
N TYR A 322 19.40 -1.34 -17.35
CA TYR A 322 19.94 -0.30 -16.51
C TYR A 322 21.48 -0.36 -16.48
N GLN A 323 22.11 0.77 -16.81
CA GLN A 323 23.55 0.94 -16.66
C GLN A 323 23.87 1.58 -15.29
N PRO A 324 24.82 1.05 -14.51
CA PRO A 324 25.22 1.65 -13.23
C PRO A 324 25.60 3.13 -13.39
N GLY A 325 25.00 4.01 -12.59
CA GLY A 325 25.25 5.46 -12.67
C GLY A 325 24.38 6.22 -13.69
N ALA A 326 23.45 5.55 -14.38
CA ALA A 326 22.67 6.14 -15.47
C ALA A 326 21.25 6.60 -15.06
N LEU A 327 20.94 6.69 -13.75
CA LEU A 327 19.59 7.02 -13.27
C LEU A 327 19.05 8.33 -13.86
N ASP A 328 19.86 9.39 -13.83
CA ASP A 328 19.45 10.69 -14.35
C ASP A 328 19.18 10.63 -15.87
N THR A 329 20.03 9.92 -16.61
CA THR A 329 19.88 9.72 -18.06
C THR A 329 18.63 8.91 -18.39
N ALA A 330 18.35 7.84 -17.65
CA ALA A 330 17.16 7.01 -17.83
C ALA A 330 15.87 7.81 -17.60
N ILE A 331 15.85 8.64 -16.54
CA ILE A 331 14.71 9.53 -16.25
C ILE A 331 14.56 10.59 -17.35
N HIS A 332 15.66 11.20 -17.79
CA HIS A 332 15.62 12.17 -18.89
C HIS A 332 15.06 11.58 -20.18
N ALA A 333 15.49 10.37 -20.53
CA ALA A 333 15.00 9.67 -21.72
C ALA A 333 13.48 9.40 -21.65
N GLN A 334 12.99 8.90 -20.52
CA GLN A 334 11.57 8.59 -20.32
C GLN A 334 10.67 9.85 -20.28
N LEU A 335 11.18 10.96 -19.72
CA LEU A 335 10.46 12.24 -19.67
C LEU A 335 10.64 13.09 -20.93
N GLY A 336 11.50 12.68 -21.87
CA GLY A 336 11.81 13.48 -23.07
C GLY A 336 12.55 14.79 -22.77
N ILE A 337 13.34 14.84 -21.70
CA ILE A 337 14.07 16.05 -21.26
C ILE A 337 15.36 16.17 -22.07
N GLN A 338 15.52 17.30 -22.77
CA GLN A 338 16.72 17.58 -23.57
C GLN A 338 17.76 18.44 -22.85
N SER A 339 17.34 19.23 -21.87
CA SER A 339 18.21 20.14 -21.11
C SER A 339 17.66 20.42 -19.71
N GLY A 340 18.57 20.74 -18.78
CA GLY A 340 18.25 20.97 -17.36
C GLY A 340 18.16 19.66 -16.55
N SER A 341 17.75 19.79 -15.30
CA SER A 341 17.68 18.68 -14.33
C SER A 341 16.24 18.36 -13.95
N TRP A 342 15.88 17.08 -14.04
CA TRP A 342 14.56 16.58 -13.64
C TRP A 342 14.33 16.74 -12.14
N ARG A 343 15.41 16.76 -11.34
CA ARG A 343 15.36 16.89 -9.86
C ARG A 343 14.79 18.22 -9.39
N MET A 344 14.75 19.21 -10.29
CA MET A 344 14.23 20.56 -10.06
C MET A 344 12.81 20.74 -10.62
N LEU A 345 12.21 19.69 -11.21
CA LEU A 345 10.79 19.71 -11.57
C LEU A 345 9.94 19.85 -10.29
N PRO A 346 8.79 20.55 -10.34
CA PRO A 346 7.92 20.69 -9.17
C PRO A 346 7.19 19.38 -8.83
N ASP A 347 7.14 18.44 -9.77
CA ASP A 347 6.42 17.17 -9.66
C ASP A 347 6.94 16.22 -8.58
N LYS A 348 6.01 15.41 -8.06
CA LYS A 348 6.35 14.13 -7.44
C LYS A 348 6.79 13.17 -8.55
N ILE A 349 7.94 12.53 -8.41
CA ILE A 349 8.42 11.53 -9.36
C ILE A 349 8.20 10.14 -8.77
N GLN A 350 7.43 9.31 -9.46
CA GLN A 350 7.26 7.91 -9.14
C GLN A 350 8.12 7.08 -10.09
N ILE A 351 8.98 6.21 -9.56
CA ILE A 351 9.85 5.35 -10.36
C ILE A 351 9.30 3.93 -10.34
N LEU A 352 8.95 3.42 -11.52
CA LEU A 352 8.45 2.08 -11.75
C LEU A 352 9.64 1.23 -12.25
N CYS A 353 10.16 0.34 -11.41
CA CYS A 353 11.31 -0.50 -11.73
C CYS A 353 10.82 -1.89 -12.16
N ASP A 354 10.96 -2.23 -13.44
CA ASP A 354 10.51 -3.50 -13.98
C ASP A 354 11.62 -4.56 -13.93
N GLY A 355 11.35 -5.69 -13.28
CA GLY A 355 12.15 -6.91 -13.33
C GLY A 355 13.50 -6.81 -12.61
N ILE A 356 13.53 -6.53 -11.30
CA ILE A 356 14.81 -6.48 -10.55
C ILE A 356 15.59 -7.81 -10.61
N ASN A 357 14.89 -8.93 -10.79
CA ASN A 357 15.46 -10.26 -10.94
C ASN A 357 16.03 -10.54 -12.35
N GLU A 358 15.86 -9.62 -13.30
CA GLU A 358 16.34 -9.74 -14.69
C GLU A 358 17.67 -9.03 -14.92
N ALA A 359 18.14 -8.27 -13.92
CA ALA A 359 19.42 -7.59 -13.89
C ALA A 359 20.43 -8.33 -13.03
N SER A 360 21.73 -8.13 -13.29
CA SER A 360 22.78 -8.64 -12.42
C SER A 360 22.75 -7.96 -11.05
N THR A 361 23.28 -8.65 -10.04
CA THR A 361 23.33 -8.14 -8.66
C THR A 361 24.07 -6.81 -8.55
N GLU A 362 25.15 -6.62 -9.31
CA GLU A 362 25.94 -5.39 -9.34
C GLU A 362 25.09 -4.21 -9.83
N VAL A 363 24.29 -4.43 -10.87
CA VAL A 363 23.40 -3.43 -11.47
C VAL A 363 22.29 -3.03 -10.48
N VAL A 364 21.64 -4.02 -9.85
CA VAL A 364 20.59 -3.76 -8.85
C VAL A 364 21.15 -3.00 -7.64
N LYS A 365 22.35 -3.38 -7.14
CA LYS A 365 23.01 -2.68 -6.05
C LYS A 365 23.34 -1.23 -6.40
N ALA A 366 23.81 -0.98 -7.63
CA ALA A 366 24.09 0.37 -8.10
C ALA A 366 22.81 1.22 -8.17
N LEU A 367 21.76 0.71 -8.83
CA LEU A 367 20.46 1.36 -8.93
C LEU A 367 19.90 1.70 -7.54
N PHE A 368 19.89 0.73 -6.62
CA PHE A 368 19.39 0.95 -5.26
C PHE A 368 20.25 1.94 -4.47
N GLY A 369 21.56 1.95 -4.69
CA GLY A 369 22.48 2.95 -4.12
C GLY A 369 22.14 4.38 -4.56
N GLU A 370 21.70 4.56 -5.81
CA GLU A 370 21.30 5.85 -6.38
C GLU A 370 19.89 6.28 -5.93
N LEU A 371 18.96 5.32 -5.76
CA LEU A 371 17.59 5.56 -5.30
C LEU A 371 17.49 5.84 -3.80
N LYS A 372 18.30 5.17 -2.97
CA LYS A 372 18.28 5.29 -1.50
C LYS A 372 18.36 6.73 -0.97
N PRO A 373 19.30 7.61 -1.41
CA PRO A 373 19.32 8.99 -0.94
C PRO A 373 18.05 9.76 -1.34
N LEU A 374 17.51 9.50 -2.54
CA LEU A 374 16.30 10.17 -3.05
C LEU A 374 15.05 9.78 -2.25
N LEU A 375 14.89 8.50 -1.94
CA LEU A 375 13.81 8.01 -1.07
C LEU A 375 13.91 8.61 0.34
N ARG A 376 15.11 8.63 0.94
CA ARG A 376 15.34 9.23 2.27
C ARG A 376 14.98 10.72 2.32
N SER A 377 15.26 11.46 1.25
CA SER A 377 14.88 12.87 1.11
C SER A 377 13.42 13.10 0.71
N LYS A 378 12.60 12.04 0.61
CA LYS A 378 11.21 12.08 0.13
C LYS A 378 11.06 12.79 -1.22
N HIS A 379 12.01 12.51 -2.12
CA HIS A 379 12.09 13.13 -3.44
C HIS A 379 11.39 12.33 -4.53
N ILE A 380 11.27 11.02 -4.32
CA ILE A 380 10.66 10.05 -5.23
C ILE A 380 9.83 9.04 -4.45
N SER A 381 8.95 8.31 -5.12
CA SER A 381 8.40 7.03 -4.64
C SER A 381 8.81 5.92 -5.60
N CYS A 382 8.85 4.66 -5.14
CA CYS A 382 9.27 3.53 -5.99
C CYS A 382 8.31 2.35 -5.94
N ILE A 383 8.11 1.71 -7.09
CA ILE A 383 7.46 0.40 -7.20
C ILE A 383 8.45 -0.55 -7.87
N PHE A 384 8.81 -1.64 -7.19
CA PHE A 384 9.70 -2.66 -7.72
C PHE A 384 8.89 -3.90 -8.11
N THR A 385 9.21 -4.52 -9.26
CA THR A 385 8.63 -5.81 -9.64
C THR A 385 9.69 -6.93 -9.61
N SER A 386 9.32 -8.11 -9.11
CA SER A 386 10.20 -9.29 -9.05
C SER A 386 9.43 -10.60 -9.30
N ARG A 387 10.17 -11.70 -9.53
CA ARG A 387 9.63 -13.07 -9.45
C ARG A 387 9.46 -13.52 -8.00
N GLU A 388 8.54 -14.47 -7.76
CA GLU A 388 8.25 -15.05 -6.43
C GLU A 388 9.45 -15.85 -5.87
N ASP A 389 10.12 -16.62 -6.73
CA ASP A 389 11.31 -17.40 -6.38
C ASP A 389 12.56 -16.72 -6.93
N SER A 390 13.07 -15.69 -6.25
CA SER A 390 14.40 -15.15 -6.57
C SER A 390 15.48 -15.97 -5.88
N ARG A 391 15.95 -17.03 -6.54
CA ARG A 391 17.12 -17.74 -6.05
C ARG A 391 18.35 -16.86 -6.15
N MET A 392 18.92 -16.54 -5.01
CA MET A 392 20.23 -15.90 -4.83
C MET A 392 20.26 -14.38 -4.74
N VAL A 393 21.21 -14.01 -3.86
CA VAL A 393 21.61 -12.71 -3.31
C VAL A 393 20.56 -12.04 -2.44
N ARG A 394 20.89 -11.93 -1.14
CA ARG A 394 20.27 -11.00 -0.19
C ARG A 394 20.24 -9.59 -0.81
N THR A 395 19.15 -9.32 -1.52
CA THR A 395 18.93 -8.06 -2.22
C THR A 395 18.25 -7.15 -1.22
N VAL A 396 19.04 -6.24 -0.66
CA VAL A 396 18.55 -5.28 0.32
C VAL A 396 17.84 -4.16 -0.43
N LEU A 397 16.54 -4.03 -0.22
CA LEU A 397 15.75 -2.93 -0.77
C LEU A 397 16.31 -1.57 -0.28
N PRO A 398 16.17 -0.49 -1.07
CA PRO A 398 16.71 0.81 -0.69
C PRO A 398 16.00 1.44 0.53
N SER A 399 14.77 0.98 0.83
CA SER A 399 13.95 1.32 1.99
C SER A 399 13.00 0.17 2.32
N ILE A 400 12.49 0.12 3.56
CA ILE A 400 11.45 -0.82 3.97
C ILE A 400 10.20 -0.56 3.12
N PRO A 401 9.64 -1.59 2.45
CA PRO A 401 8.44 -1.41 1.65
C PRO A 401 7.21 -1.18 2.54
N CYS A 402 6.37 -0.22 2.19
CA CYS A 402 5.10 0.03 2.85
C CYS A 402 4.02 -1.01 2.48
N ALA A 403 4.24 -1.75 1.39
CA ALA A 403 3.47 -2.92 0.99
C ALA A 403 4.33 -3.91 0.19
N SER A 404 4.17 -5.21 0.48
CA SER A 404 4.59 -6.31 -0.39
C SER A 404 3.33 -6.94 -0.96
N LEU A 405 3.22 -6.96 -2.28
CA LEU A 405 2.01 -7.33 -3.01
C LEU A 405 2.33 -8.49 -3.93
N ARG A 406 1.38 -9.40 -4.08
CA ARG A 406 1.44 -10.48 -5.06
C ARG A 406 0.44 -10.23 -6.17
N LEU A 407 0.90 -10.36 -7.42
CA LEU A 407 0.01 -10.29 -8.58
C LEU A 407 -0.63 -11.66 -8.81
N VAL A 408 -1.95 -11.71 -8.66
CA VAL A 408 -2.73 -12.94 -8.63
C VAL A 408 -2.91 -13.50 -10.05
N PRO A 409 -2.82 -14.83 -10.26
CA PRO A 409 -3.17 -15.45 -11.53
C PRO A 409 -4.62 -15.15 -11.97
N LEU A 410 -4.90 -15.26 -13.26
CA LEU A 410 -6.25 -15.05 -13.79
C LEU A 410 -7.23 -16.10 -13.24
N THR A 411 -8.43 -15.65 -12.92
CA THR A 411 -9.54 -16.53 -12.56
C THR A 411 -10.27 -17.05 -13.80
N PRO A 412 -11.07 -18.13 -13.69
CA PRO A 412 -11.89 -18.62 -14.80
C PRO A 412 -12.81 -17.55 -15.41
N SER A 413 -13.42 -16.69 -14.60
CA SER A 413 -14.28 -15.59 -15.09
C SER A 413 -13.49 -14.59 -15.94
N ARG A 414 -12.25 -14.28 -15.56
CA ARG A 414 -11.37 -13.38 -16.28
C ARG A 414 -10.85 -13.99 -17.58
N VAL A 415 -10.53 -15.29 -17.58
CA VAL A 415 -10.24 -16.03 -18.82
C VAL A 415 -11.44 -15.97 -19.76
N ARG A 416 -12.67 -16.15 -19.26
CA ARG A 416 -13.90 -15.99 -20.05
C ARG A 416 -14.03 -14.58 -20.61
N ALA A 417 -13.78 -13.54 -19.82
CA ALA A 417 -13.85 -12.15 -20.28
C ALA A 417 -12.85 -11.86 -21.41
N ILE A 418 -11.60 -12.33 -21.29
CA ILE A 418 -10.59 -12.22 -22.35
C ILE A 418 -11.05 -13.01 -23.59
N ALA A 419 -11.60 -14.21 -23.40
CA ALA A 419 -12.11 -15.02 -24.51
C ALA A 419 -13.31 -14.36 -25.21
N GLN A 420 -14.22 -13.72 -24.49
CA GLN A 420 -15.36 -12.98 -25.05
C GLN A 420 -14.93 -11.76 -25.86
N HIS A 421 -13.84 -11.11 -25.45
CA HIS A 421 -13.25 -10.02 -26.22
C HIS A 421 -12.61 -10.53 -27.54
N GLU A 422 -12.07 -11.75 -27.53
CA GLU A 422 -11.29 -12.31 -28.65
C GLU A 422 -12.08 -13.23 -29.59
N LEU A 423 -13.18 -13.84 -29.15
CA LEU A 423 -13.98 -14.82 -29.88
C LEU A 423 -15.40 -14.27 -30.15
N ILE A 424 -15.97 -14.61 -31.31
CA ILE A 424 -17.23 -14.00 -31.77
C ILE A 424 -18.46 -14.73 -31.20
N LYS A 425 -18.39 -16.05 -30.98
CA LYS A 425 -19.54 -16.87 -30.57
C LYS A 425 -19.43 -17.33 -29.12
N GLU A 426 -20.48 -17.14 -28.33
CA GLU A 426 -20.52 -17.57 -26.92
C GLU A 426 -20.31 -19.08 -26.74
N ALA A 427 -20.79 -19.92 -27.68
CA ALA A 427 -20.54 -21.36 -27.64
C ALA A 427 -19.04 -21.71 -27.79
N GLU A 428 -18.28 -20.92 -28.57
CA GLU A 428 -16.83 -21.09 -28.73
C GLU A 428 -16.07 -20.60 -27.49
N VAL A 429 -16.56 -19.54 -26.83
CA VAL A 429 -16.05 -19.06 -25.54
C VAL A 429 -16.18 -20.15 -24.49
N ILE A 430 -17.36 -20.76 -24.33
CA ILE A 430 -17.59 -21.83 -23.35
C ILE A 430 -16.66 -23.02 -23.62
N ALA A 431 -16.60 -23.47 -24.88
CA ALA A 431 -15.74 -24.60 -25.27
C ALA A 431 -14.25 -24.32 -25.00
N PHE A 432 -13.78 -23.10 -25.26
CA PHE A 432 -12.41 -22.69 -24.96
C PHE A 432 -12.14 -22.68 -23.45
N VAL A 433 -13.03 -22.07 -22.66
CA VAL A 433 -12.86 -21.98 -21.19
C VAL A 433 -12.82 -23.38 -20.56
N ASP A 434 -13.68 -24.29 -21.03
CA ASP A 434 -13.66 -25.69 -20.58
C ASP A 434 -12.35 -26.40 -20.96
N ALA A 435 -11.90 -26.26 -22.21
CA ALA A 435 -10.64 -26.84 -22.66
C ALA A 435 -9.44 -26.27 -21.88
N HIS A 436 -9.42 -24.97 -21.65
CA HIS A 436 -8.38 -24.30 -20.88
C HIS A 436 -8.36 -24.78 -19.43
N ARG A 437 -9.54 -24.96 -18.81
CA ARG A 437 -9.65 -25.49 -17.45
C ARG A 437 -9.11 -26.91 -17.35
N VAL A 438 -9.40 -27.77 -18.33
CA VAL A 438 -8.85 -29.13 -18.38
C VAL A 438 -7.33 -29.11 -18.50
N MET A 439 -6.79 -28.27 -19.39
CA MET A 439 -5.33 -28.07 -19.52
C MET A 439 -4.71 -27.60 -18.19
N ALA A 440 -5.31 -26.60 -17.55
CA ALA A 440 -4.82 -26.05 -16.29
C ALA A 440 -4.95 -27.02 -15.09
N ALA A 441 -5.89 -27.97 -15.13
CA ALA A 441 -6.08 -29.00 -14.11
C ALA A 441 -5.05 -30.14 -14.19
N SER A 442 -4.24 -30.23 -15.26
CA SER A 442 -3.22 -31.26 -15.41
C SER A 442 -1.99 -30.97 -14.52
N ALA A 443 -2.13 -31.28 -13.22
CA ALA A 443 -1.15 -31.40 -12.12
C ALA A 443 -0.06 -30.32 -11.92
N THR A 444 0.12 -29.32 -12.78
CA THR A 444 1.33 -28.46 -12.75
C THR A 444 1.18 -27.09 -13.42
N ALA A 445 0.08 -26.37 -13.20
CA ALA A 445 -0.25 -25.25 -14.10
C ALA A 445 -0.80 -23.98 -13.43
N SER A 446 -0.28 -23.57 -12.27
CA SER A 446 -0.43 -22.18 -11.78
C SER A 446 -0.11 -21.16 -12.90
N PHE A 447 0.93 -21.48 -13.67
CA PHE A 447 1.36 -20.72 -14.82
C PHE A 447 0.33 -20.62 -15.97
N MET A 448 -0.52 -21.64 -16.17
CA MET A 448 -1.51 -21.62 -17.26
C MET A 448 -2.60 -20.57 -17.03
N TRP A 449 -2.76 -20.13 -15.77
CA TRP A 449 -3.63 -19.02 -15.41
C TRP A 449 -2.97 -17.66 -15.60
N THR A 450 -1.76 -17.56 -16.18
CA THR A 450 -1.14 -16.27 -16.49
C THR A 450 -1.75 -15.62 -17.74
N PRO A 451 -1.83 -14.28 -17.83
CA PRO A 451 -2.25 -13.58 -19.05
C PRO A 451 -1.45 -14.00 -20.29
N PHE A 452 -0.14 -14.24 -20.13
CA PHE A 452 0.71 -14.73 -21.21
C PHE A 452 0.23 -16.09 -21.73
N ALA A 453 0.03 -17.07 -20.84
CA ALA A 453 -0.43 -18.42 -21.23
C ALA A 453 -1.82 -18.39 -21.88
N VAL A 454 -2.77 -17.65 -21.31
CA VAL A 454 -4.15 -17.53 -21.81
C VAL A 454 -4.18 -16.92 -23.22
N ARG A 455 -3.41 -15.84 -23.46
CA ARG A 455 -3.32 -15.22 -24.79
C ARG A 455 -2.76 -16.19 -25.83
N ILE A 456 -1.82 -17.04 -25.44
CA ILE A 456 -1.25 -18.07 -26.32
C ILE A 456 -2.26 -19.18 -26.58
N ALA A 457 -2.91 -19.69 -25.54
CA ALA A 457 -3.95 -20.70 -25.65
C ALA A 457 -5.08 -20.23 -26.59
N LEU A 458 -5.53 -18.97 -26.48
CA LEU A 458 -6.51 -18.38 -27.40
C LEU A 458 -6.02 -18.33 -28.84
N LYS A 459 -4.76 -17.98 -29.08
CA LYS A 459 -4.18 -17.99 -30.44
C LYS A 459 -4.16 -19.39 -31.04
N LEU A 460 -3.80 -20.41 -30.25
CA LEU A 460 -3.80 -21.80 -30.70
C LEU A 460 -5.21 -22.31 -30.94
N TRP A 461 -6.14 -21.99 -30.03
CA TRP A 461 -7.55 -22.32 -30.18
C TRP A 461 -8.12 -21.78 -31.49
N LYS A 462 -7.84 -20.53 -31.83
CA LYS A 462 -8.24 -19.91 -33.11
C LYS A 462 -7.70 -20.64 -34.34
N ALA A 463 -6.51 -21.27 -34.23
CA ALA A 463 -5.87 -21.95 -35.34
C ALA A 463 -6.28 -23.43 -35.49
N SER A 464 -6.36 -24.17 -34.39
CA SER A 464 -6.50 -25.64 -34.39
C SER A 464 -7.62 -26.20 -33.52
N HIS A 465 -8.29 -25.37 -32.70
CA HIS A 465 -9.25 -25.81 -31.67
C HIS A 465 -8.69 -26.87 -30.70
N GLN A 466 -7.36 -26.90 -30.52
CA GLN A 466 -6.67 -27.81 -29.62
C GLN A 466 -5.65 -27.01 -28.79
N LEU A 467 -5.52 -27.39 -27.51
CA LEU A 467 -4.52 -26.85 -26.60
C LEU A 467 -3.43 -27.92 -26.35
N GLY A 468 -2.20 -27.49 -26.07
CA GLY A 468 -1.10 -28.39 -25.70
C GLY A 468 -1.17 -28.83 -24.23
N ASP A 469 -0.35 -29.80 -23.85
CA ASP A 469 -0.35 -30.39 -22.49
C ASP A 469 0.67 -29.72 -21.55
N THR A 470 1.72 -29.09 -22.10
CA THR A 470 2.79 -28.42 -21.33
C THR A 470 2.97 -26.96 -21.73
N LEU A 471 3.63 -26.17 -20.87
CA LEU A 471 4.01 -24.80 -21.21
C LEU A 471 4.98 -24.77 -22.40
N GLY A 472 5.91 -25.72 -22.44
CA GLY A 472 6.79 -25.92 -23.59
C GLY A 472 6.02 -26.09 -24.90
N ASP A 473 4.92 -26.85 -24.93
CA ASP A 473 4.10 -27.02 -26.13
C ASP A 473 3.45 -25.70 -26.59
N LEU A 474 2.95 -24.90 -25.64
CA LEU A 474 2.40 -23.58 -25.92
C LEU A 474 3.48 -22.64 -26.50
N LEU A 475 4.68 -22.65 -25.92
CA LEU A 475 5.81 -21.81 -26.36
C LEU A 475 6.32 -22.23 -27.74
N ASP A 476 6.47 -23.52 -27.99
CA ASP A 476 6.88 -24.04 -29.30
C ASP A 476 5.90 -23.61 -30.38
N ALA A 477 4.60 -23.68 -30.10
CA ALA A 477 3.57 -23.29 -31.04
C ALA A 477 3.56 -21.77 -31.31
N VAL A 478 3.88 -20.93 -30.30
CA VAL A 478 4.04 -19.48 -30.48
C VAL A 478 5.25 -19.14 -31.31
N VAL A 479 6.40 -19.72 -30.97
CA VAL A 479 7.66 -19.51 -31.67
C VAL A 479 7.50 -19.93 -33.13
N SER A 480 6.84 -21.07 -33.37
CA SER A 480 6.46 -21.55 -34.70
C SER A 480 5.56 -20.57 -35.46
N ALA A 481 4.43 -20.16 -34.86
CA ALA A 481 3.47 -19.25 -35.49
C ALA A 481 4.05 -17.85 -35.77
N ARG A 482 5.00 -17.39 -34.95
CA ARG A 482 5.75 -16.14 -35.16
C ARG A 482 6.70 -16.24 -36.34
N THR A 483 7.38 -17.37 -36.49
CA THR A 483 8.23 -17.64 -37.65
C THR A 483 7.46 -17.89 -38.95
N ASP A 484 6.21 -18.38 -38.86
CA ASP A 484 5.36 -18.64 -40.02
C ASP A 484 4.63 -17.38 -40.55
N ARG A 485 4.48 -16.32 -39.73
CA ARG A 485 3.74 -15.09 -40.05
C ARG A 485 4.34 -14.24 -41.18
N ASP A 486 5.50 -14.65 -41.69
CA ASP A 486 6.38 -13.85 -42.52
C ASP A 486 6.39 -14.22 -44.01
N LEU A 487 5.42 -15.04 -44.45
CA LEU A 487 5.15 -15.24 -45.87
C LEU A 487 4.27 -14.14 -46.49
N GLU A 488 3.73 -13.20 -45.69
CA GLU A 488 2.71 -12.24 -46.15
C GLU A 488 3.18 -10.78 -46.28
N ILE A 489 4.39 -10.42 -45.80
CA ILE A 489 4.92 -9.04 -45.90
C ILE A 489 6.05 -8.98 -46.94
N SER A 490 5.72 -8.55 -48.17
CA SER A 490 6.72 -8.40 -49.23
C SER A 490 7.67 -7.23 -48.96
N THR A 491 8.94 -7.49 -48.70
CA THR A 491 10.01 -6.48 -48.75
C THR A 491 10.95 -6.79 -49.92
N GLN A 492 11.50 -5.75 -50.55
CA GLN A 492 12.29 -5.88 -51.78
C GLN A 492 13.70 -6.48 -51.59
N ASP A 493 14.08 -6.88 -50.37
CA ASP A 493 15.37 -7.50 -50.07
C ASP A 493 15.31 -9.04 -50.12
N SER A 494 16.24 -9.67 -50.83
CA SER A 494 16.27 -11.13 -51.06
C SER A 494 16.95 -11.93 -49.93
N LEU A 495 17.55 -11.24 -48.96
CA LEU A 495 18.22 -11.84 -47.79
C LEU A 495 17.27 -12.01 -46.58
N SER A 496 16.03 -11.54 -46.68
CA SER A 496 15.03 -11.48 -45.60
C SER A 496 14.02 -12.63 -45.57
N ASP A 497 14.19 -13.65 -46.41
CA ASP A 497 13.33 -14.83 -46.50
C ASP A 497 14.13 -16.11 -46.17
N LEU A 498 14.68 -16.17 -44.95
CA LEU A 498 15.30 -17.40 -44.47
C LEU A 498 14.24 -18.45 -44.12
N PRO A 499 14.48 -19.75 -44.38
CA PRO A 499 13.59 -20.80 -43.91
C PRO A 499 13.42 -20.72 -42.39
N ARG A 500 12.21 -21.03 -41.90
CA ARG A 500 11.90 -21.07 -40.46
C ARG A 500 12.96 -21.78 -39.62
N VAL A 501 13.47 -22.91 -40.09
CA VAL A 501 14.51 -23.69 -39.39
C VAL A 501 15.79 -22.88 -39.19
N SER A 502 16.19 -22.07 -40.17
CA SER A 502 17.36 -21.19 -40.08
C SER A 502 17.12 -20.04 -39.09
N VAL A 503 15.95 -19.40 -39.16
CA VAL A 503 15.58 -18.32 -38.23
C VAL A 503 15.60 -18.82 -36.79
N LEU A 504 15.01 -19.99 -36.53
CA LEU A 504 14.97 -20.58 -35.20
C LEU A 504 16.35 -20.99 -34.69
N ALA A 505 17.20 -21.56 -35.55
CA ALA A 505 18.57 -21.91 -35.16
C ALA A 505 19.39 -20.66 -34.78
N ILE A 506 19.24 -19.59 -35.55
CA ILE A 506 19.88 -18.30 -35.30
C ILE A 506 19.36 -17.65 -34.01
N ALA A 507 18.04 -17.63 -33.81
CA ALA A 507 17.42 -17.10 -32.61
C ALA A 507 17.84 -17.89 -31.36
N SER A 508 17.89 -19.22 -31.46
CA SER A 508 18.35 -20.12 -30.40
C SER A 508 19.79 -19.84 -30.00
N ALA A 509 20.71 -19.70 -30.96
CA ALA A 509 22.11 -19.40 -30.69
C ALA A 509 22.30 -18.02 -30.01
N MET A 510 21.54 -17.01 -30.45
CA MET A 510 21.55 -15.68 -29.83
C MET A 510 21.02 -15.71 -28.40
N ALA A 511 19.91 -16.40 -28.15
CA ALA A 511 19.30 -16.44 -26.82
C ALA A 511 20.22 -17.18 -25.83
N PHE A 512 20.86 -18.25 -26.29
CA PHE A 512 21.85 -18.99 -25.52
C PHE A 512 23.05 -18.12 -25.14
N GLU A 513 23.66 -17.42 -26.10
CA GLU A 513 24.81 -16.55 -25.82
C GLU A 513 24.45 -15.41 -24.86
N MET A 514 23.28 -14.78 -25.01
CA MET A 514 22.87 -13.69 -24.12
C MET A 514 22.56 -14.18 -22.69
N LEU A 515 21.71 -15.20 -22.56
CA LEU A 515 21.21 -15.62 -21.24
C LEU A 515 22.21 -16.46 -20.46
N LEU A 516 22.95 -17.35 -21.12
CA LEU A 516 23.82 -18.34 -20.46
C LEU A 516 25.30 -17.93 -20.46
N VAL A 517 25.76 -17.20 -21.47
CA VAL A 517 27.18 -16.81 -21.57
C VAL A 517 27.40 -15.38 -21.07
N ASP A 518 26.60 -14.42 -21.54
CA ASP A 518 26.72 -13.02 -21.14
C ASP A 518 25.99 -12.72 -19.81
N GLY A 519 24.98 -13.52 -19.46
CA GLY A 519 24.19 -13.33 -18.24
C GLY A 519 23.29 -12.09 -18.30
N SER A 520 22.78 -11.75 -19.49
CA SER A 520 21.95 -10.57 -19.72
C SER A 520 20.68 -10.84 -20.52
N ALA A 521 19.56 -10.22 -20.11
CA ALA A 521 18.30 -10.28 -20.84
C ALA A 521 18.25 -9.28 -22.02
N ALA A 522 19.07 -8.23 -21.93
CA ALA A 522 19.22 -7.16 -22.92
C ALA A 522 20.70 -6.95 -23.25
N CYS A 523 20.96 -6.32 -24.39
CA CYS A 523 22.31 -6.07 -24.89
C CYS A 523 22.37 -4.69 -25.58
N SER A 524 23.36 -3.88 -25.24
CA SER A 524 23.55 -2.58 -25.92
C SER A 524 24.01 -2.76 -27.37
N ALA A 525 23.86 -1.71 -28.17
CA ALA A 525 24.35 -1.68 -29.55
C ALA A 525 25.87 -1.91 -29.68
N CYS A 526 26.66 -1.61 -28.63
CA CYS A 526 28.10 -1.84 -28.63
C CYS A 526 28.47 -3.30 -28.30
N GLU A 527 27.71 -3.95 -27.43
CA GLU A 527 27.98 -5.31 -26.95
C GLU A 527 27.52 -6.37 -27.95
N ILE A 528 26.44 -6.09 -28.70
CA ILE A 528 25.78 -7.06 -29.58
C ILE A 528 26.70 -7.61 -30.66
N GLY A 529 27.69 -6.83 -31.10
CA GLY A 529 28.65 -7.27 -32.11
C GLY A 529 29.53 -8.44 -31.63
N SER A 530 29.81 -8.54 -30.33
CA SER A 530 30.60 -9.62 -29.75
C SER A 530 29.77 -10.89 -29.56
N THR A 531 28.58 -10.77 -28.96
CA THR A 531 27.58 -11.81 -28.79
C THR A 531 27.18 -12.41 -30.13
N TYR A 532 26.90 -11.56 -31.12
CA TYR A 532 26.63 -11.95 -32.51
C TYR A 532 27.72 -12.85 -33.10
N LYS A 533 28.99 -12.46 -32.96
CA LYS A 533 30.11 -13.23 -33.53
C LYS A 533 30.22 -14.62 -32.90
N ARG A 534 29.89 -14.77 -31.61
CA ARG A 534 29.89 -16.07 -30.94
C ARG A 534 28.67 -16.90 -31.36
N ALA A 535 27.48 -16.31 -31.37
CA ALA A 535 26.26 -16.96 -31.85
C ALA A 535 26.39 -17.48 -33.28
N MET A 536 26.99 -16.70 -34.19
CA MET A 536 27.20 -17.14 -35.58
C MET A 536 28.19 -18.30 -35.72
N ARG A 537 29.12 -18.49 -34.78
CA ARG A 537 29.97 -19.69 -34.77
C ARG A 537 29.16 -20.94 -34.49
N LEU A 538 28.14 -20.85 -33.64
CA LEU A 538 27.19 -21.94 -33.37
C LEU A 538 26.29 -22.22 -34.59
N CYS A 539 26.10 -21.24 -35.47
CA CYS A 539 25.31 -21.34 -36.69
C CYS A 539 26.12 -21.64 -37.96
N SER A 540 27.37 -22.10 -37.86
CA SER A 540 28.27 -22.27 -39.03
C SER A 540 27.72 -23.19 -40.13
N ASN A 541 26.79 -24.08 -39.80
CA ASN A 541 26.17 -25.04 -40.72
C ASN A 541 24.71 -24.67 -41.09
N VAL A 542 24.23 -23.50 -40.66
CA VAL A 542 22.85 -23.05 -40.87
C VAL A 542 22.73 -22.30 -42.20
N TYR A 543 21.80 -22.73 -43.04
CA TYR A 543 21.56 -22.09 -44.34
C TYR A 543 21.21 -20.61 -44.17
N GLY A 544 22.00 -19.73 -44.79
CA GLY A 544 21.81 -18.29 -44.78
C GLY A 544 22.34 -17.54 -43.56
N ALA A 545 23.05 -18.22 -42.65
CA ALA A 545 23.81 -17.56 -41.58
C ALA A 545 25.08 -16.86 -42.13
N ASP A 546 25.67 -17.39 -43.21
CA ASP A 546 26.83 -16.81 -43.87
C ASP A 546 26.50 -15.46 -44.53
N GLY A 547 27.19 -14.39 -44.11
CA GLY A 547 27.02 -13.05 -44.67
C GLY A 547 25.92 -12.21 -44.01
N LEU A 548 25.23 -12.73 -43.00
CA LEU A 548 24.44 -11.90 -42.09
C LEU A 548 25.37 -10.96 -41.31
N ASN A 549 24.88 -9.80 -40.90
CA ASN A 549 25.57 -8.92 -39.95
C ASN A 549 24.61 -8.61 -38.79
N SER A 550 25.11 -8.02 -37.70
CA SER A 550 24.30 -7.77 -36.50
C SER A 550 23.04 -6.95 -36.80
N SER A 551 23.12 -5.93 -37.67
CA SER A 551 21.96 -5.13 -38.06
C SER A 551 20.90 -5.96 -38.81
N LYS A 552 21.31 -6.74 -39.83
CA LYS A 552 20.39 -7.62 -40.58
C LYS A 552 19.78 -8.71 -39.70
N LEU A 553 20.53 -9.21 -38.73
CA LEU A 553 20.03 -10.18 -37.75
C LEU A 553 18.91 -9.60 -36.92
N ILE A 554 19.12 -8.41 -36.35
CA ILE A 554 18.13 -7.74 -35.50
C ILE A 554 16.87 -7.47 -36.32
N THR A 555 17.03 -6.96 -37.56
CA THR A 555 15.89 -6.75 -38.46
C THR A 555 15.12 -8.04 -38.73
N LEU A 556 15.81 -9.16 -38.99
CA LEU A 556 15.20 -10.47 -39.18
C LEU A 556 14.40 -10.93 -37.95
N LEU A 557 15.00 -10.88 -36.76
CA LEU A 557 14.34 -11.31 -35.52
C LEU A 557 13.16 -10.40 -35.14
N ARG A 558 13.24 -9.09 -35.46
CA ARG A 558 12.13 -8.13 -35.30
C ARG A 558 10.98 -8.43 -36.25
N LYS A 559 11.28 -8.78 -37.51
CA LYS A 559 10.28 -9.18 -38.52
C LYS A 559 9.41 -10.33 -38.02
N HIS A 560 10.03 -11.27 -37.30
CA HIS A 560 9.35 -12.41 -36.67
C HIS A 560 8.77 -12.15 -35.27
N ASP A 561 8.74 -10.91 -34.77
CA ASP A 561 8.18 -10.59 -33.44
C ASP A 561 8.83 -11.40 -32.29
N LEU A 562 10.13 -11.68 -32.39
CA LEU A 562 10.90 -12.37 -31.34
C LEU A 562 11.61 -11.39 -30.40
N VAL A 563 11.97 -10.23 -30.91
CA VAL A 563 12.82 -9.25 -30.23
C VAL A 563 12.31 -7.83 -30.48
N GLN A 564 12.65 -6.93 -29.56
CA GLN A 564 12.44 -5.50 -29.66
C GLN A 564 13.77 -4.77 -29.74
N GLN A 565 13.75 -3.64 -30.43
CA GLN A 565 14.85 -2.68 -30.43
C GLN A 565 14.34 -1.42 -29.74
N THR A 566 15.05 -1.00 -28.70
CA THR A 566 14.73 0.19 -27.91
C THR A 566 15.19 1.48 -28.62
N PRO A 567 14.73 2.66 -28.15
CA PRO A 567 15.11 3.95 -28.74
C PRO A 567 16.62 4.25 -28.71
N ASP A 568 17.35 3.71 -27.73
CA ASP A 568 18.82 3.77 -27.61
C ASP A 568 19.54 2.68 -28.44
N GLU A 569 18.82 2.03 -29.34
CA GLU A 569 19.29 0.93 -30.19
C GLU A 569 19.72 -0.34 -29.45
N SER A 570 19.39 -0.47 -28.16
CA SER A 570 19.57 -1.71 -27.41
C SER A 570 18.62 -2.81 -27.90
N PHE A 571 19.04 -4.05 -27.70
CA PHE A 571 18.37 -5.26 -28.18
C PHE A 571 17.85 -6.07 -27.00
N GLN A 572 16.56 -6.43 -27.05
CA GLN A 572 15.92 -7.22 -25.99
C GLN A 572 14.97 -8.27 -26.55
N TRP A 573 14.78 -9.35 -25.80
CA TRP A 573 13.78 -10.36 -26.12
C TRP A 573 12.38 -9.88 -25.75
N ASN A 574 11.38 -10.19 -26.57
CA ASN A 574 9.99 -9.80 -26.30
C ASN A 574 9.40 -10.41 -25.02
N HIS A 575 9.96 -11.53 -24.56
CA HIS A 575 9.55 -12.17 -23.32
C HIS A 575 10.65 -13.14 -22.84
N GLN A 576 10.98 -13.12 -21.54
CA GLN A 576 12.04 -13.97 -20.97
C GLN A 576 11.78 -15.48 -21.18
N LEU A 577 10.54 -15.95 -21.00
CA LEU A 577 10.19 -17.36 -21.27
C LEU A 577 10.45 -17.79 -22.71
N VAL A 578 10.22 -16.92 -23.69
CA VAL A 578 10.48 -17.22 -25.10
C VAL A 578 11.99 -17.31 -25.33
N ALA A 579 12.76 -16.40 -24.74
CA ALA A 579 14.22 -16.44 -24.80
C ALA A 579 14.79 -17.71 -24.13
N GLY A 580 14.27 -18.09 -22.97
CA GLY A 580 14.63 -19.34 -22.28
C GLY A 580 14.32 -20.58 -23.11
N ALA A 581 13.12 -20.68 -23.68
CA ALA A 581 12.74 -21.79 -24.56
C ALA A 581 13.61 -21.87 -25.84
N LEU A 582 14.02 -20.73 -26.39
CA LEU A 582 14.96 -20.68 -27.51
C LEU A 582 16.36 -21.13 -27.10
N ALA A 583 16.88 -20.68 -25.95
CA ALA A 583 18.21 -21.02 -25.44
C ALA A 583 18.35 -22.50 -25.09
N ALA A 584 17.26 -23.12 -24.61
CA ALA A 584 17.18 -24.50 -24.15
C ALA A 584 17.77 -25.53 -25.13
N LYS A 585 17.59 -25.32 -26.44
CA LYS A 585 18.05 -26.26 -27.47
C LYS A 585 19.58 -26.32 -27.59
N HIS A 586 20.28 -25.20 -27.44
CA HIS A 586 21.75 -25.22 -27.42
C HIS A 586 22.26 -25.69 -26.06
N LEU A 587 21.62 -25.24 -24.97
CA LEU A 587 21.96 -25.66 -23.61
C LEU A 587 21.90 -27.18 -23.46
N SER A 588 20.86 -27.85 -23.96
CA SER A 588 20.71 -29.31 -23.82
C SER A 588 21.86 -30.12 -24.41
N SER A 589 22.60 -29.58 -25.37
CA SER A 589 23.77 -30.23 -25.98
C SER A 589 25.09 -29.99 -25.25
N GLN A 590 25.16 -28.95 -24.41
CA GLN A 590 26.40 -28.46 -23.77
C GLN A 590 26.26 -28.21 -22.26
N TRP A 591 25.15 -28.64 -21.65
CA TRP A 591 24.76 -28.26 -20.29
C TRP A 591 25.84 -28.50 -19.22
N ARG A 592 26.65 -29.56 -19.36
CA ARG A 592 27.74 -29.89 -18.43
C ARG A 592 28.79 -28.77 -18.32
N GLU A 593 29.02 -28.02 -19.39
CA GLU A 593 29.97 -26.89 -19.41
C GLU A 593 29.40 -25.64 -18.73
N HIS A 594 28.08 -25.58 -18.55
CA HIS A 594 27.36 -24.40 -18.09
C HIS A 594 26.74 -24.55 -16.70
N LEU A 595 27.07 -25.59 -15.93
CA LEU A 595 26.51 -25.81 -14.58
C LEU A 595 26.62 -24.59 -13.63
N HIS A 596 27.64 -23.75 -13.81
CA HIS A 596 27.81 -22.52 -13.04
C HIS A 596 26.65 -21.52 -13.20
N THR A 597 25.90 -21.56 -14.32
CA THR A 597 24.78 -20.65 -14.58
C THR A 597 23.52 -21.01 -13.78
N LEU A 598 23.43 -22.22 -13.21
CA LEU A 598 22.35 -22.63 -12.30
C LEU A 598 22.24 -21.76 -11.03
N GLN A 599 23.24 -20.93 -10.77
CA GLN A 599 23.24 -19.94 -9.69
C GLN A 599 22.54 -18.63 -10.07
N GLN A 600 22.12 -18.45 -11.33
CA GLN A 600 21.54 -17.21 -11.87
C GLN A 600 20.08 -17.40 -12.30
N PRO A 601 19.10 -16.72 -11.65
CA PRO A 601 17.66 -16.81 -11.99
C PRO A 601 17.32 -16.52 -13.44
N LEU A 602 18.12 -15.67 -14.09
CA LEU A 602 17.92 -15.29 -15.48
C LEU A 602 17.89 -16.52 -16.41
N SER A 603 18.67 -17.55 -16.09
CA SER A 603 18.84 -18.76 -16.91
C SER A 603 17.87 -19.90 -16.58
N ASP A 604 17.11 -19.81 -15.48
CA ASP A 604 16.27 -20.89 -14.97
C ASP A 604 15.30 -21.44 -16.02
N ASP A 605 14.66 -20.56 -16.80
CA ASP A 605 13.70 -20.97 -17.81
C ASP A 605 14.38 -21.79 -18.92
N ALA A 606 15.62 -21.47 -19.29
CA ALA A 606 16.39 -22.26 -20.26
C ALA A 606 16.70 -23.67 -19.73
N TRP A 607 17.07 -23.79 -18.45
CA TRP A 607 17.30 -25.07 -17.79
C TRP A 607 16.02 -25.91 -17.67
N VAL A 608 14.88 -25.29 -17.35
CA VAL A 608 13.58 -25.99 -17.32
C VAL A 608 13.24 -26.58 -18.70
N PHE A 609 13.29 -25.76 -19.75
CA PHE A 609 12.89 -26.21 -21.09
C PHE A 609 13.94 -27.12 -21.76
N ALA A 610 15.22 -27.02 -21.39
CA ALA A 610 16.27 -27.90 -21.92
C ALA A 610 15.99 -29.38 -21.63
N THR A 611 15.31 -29.69 -20.52
CA THR A 611 14.87 -31.02 -20.11
C THR A 611 14.16 -31.79 -21.24
N ARG A 612 13.38 -31.10 -22.07
CA ARG A 612 12.63 -31.70 -23.20
C ARG A 612 13.53 -32.24 -24.31
N TYR A 613 14.78 -31.79 -24.36
CA TYR A 613 15.76 -32.13 -25.39
C TYR A 613 16.89 -33.04 -24.87
N ILE A 614 16.93 -33.32 -23.55
CA ILE A 614 17.96 -34.15 -22.95
C ILE A 614 17.71 -35.62 -23.35
N PRO A 615 18.73 -36.34 -23.87
CA PRO A 615 18.60 -37.77 -24.14
C PRO A 615 18.28 -38.55 -22.87
N GLU A 616 17.48 -39.62 -22.99
CA GLU A 616 17.07 -40.45 -21.85
C GLU A 616 18.24 -41.00 -21.03
N SER A 617 19.41 -41.23 -21.66
CA SER A 617 20.64 -41.69 -21.01
C SER A 617 21.24 -40.67 -20.03
N ASP A 618 21.00 -39.39 -20.27
CA ASP A 618 21.62 -38.27 -19.56
C ASP A 618 20.61 -37.59 -18.61
N LEU A 619 19.32 -37.93 -18.74
CA LEU A 619 18.22 -37.27 -18.04
C LEU A 619 18.33 -37.39 -16.52
N ASP A 620 18.73 -38.54 -15.99
CA ASP A 620 18.88 -38.73 -14.54
C ASP A 620 20.00 -37.86 -13.97
N GLU A 621 21.14 -37.77 -14.66
CA GLU A 621 22.28 -36.92 -14.28
C GLU A 621 21.87 -35.45 -14.33
N TYR A 622 21.21 -35.03 -15.41
CA TYR A 622 20.72 -33.67 -15.61
C TYR A 622 19.73 -33.24 -14.52
N LEU A 623 18.71 -34.05 -14.24
CA LEU A 623 17.76 -33.79 -13.16
C LEU A 623 18.47 -33.75 -11.81
N GLY A 624 19.46 -34.64 -11.59
CA GLY A 624 20.28 -34.65 -10.39
C GLY A 624 20.90 -33.29 -10.11
N GLU A 625 21.55 -32.67 -11.09
CA GLU A 625 22.16 -31.34 -10.97
C GLU A 625 21.12 -30.24 -10.69
N LEU A 626 19.94 -30.31 -11.33
CA LEU A 626 18.86 -29.34 -11.07
C LEU A 626 18.34 -29.42 -9.64
N PHE A 627 18.02 -30.63 -9.15
CA PHE A 627 17.57 -30.82 -7.76
C PHE A 627 18.69 -30.51 -6.75
N TYR A 628 19.94 -30.65 -7.16
CA TYR A 628 21.10 -30.28 -6.35
C TYR A 628 21.22 -28.78 -6.17
N ALA A 629 21.03 -28.02 -7.25
CA ALA A 629 20.93 -26.57 -7.22
C ALA A 629 19.70 -26.09 -6.43
N ASP A 630 18.51 -26.58 -6.78
CA ASP A 630 17.25 -26.24 -6.13
C ASP A 630 16.10 -27.24 -6.44
N LEU A 631 15.44 -27.71 -5.38
CA LEU A 631 14.36 -28.70 -5.48
C LEU A 631 13.16 -28.25 -6.33
N MET A 632 12.78 -26.97 -6.28
CA MET A 632 11.64 -26.45 -7.04
C MET A 632 11.96 -26.29 -8.54
N LEU A 633 13.24 -26.17 -8.93
CA LEU A 633 13.62 -26.07 -10.36
C LEU A 633 13.75 -27.44 -10.95
N GLY A 634 14.30 -28.38 -10.19
CA GLY A 634 14.14 -29.79 -10.50
C GLY A 634 12.67 -30.12 -10.74
N ALA A 635 11.78 -29.78 -9.81
CA ALA A 635 10.35 -30.07 -9.95
C ALA A 635 9.69 -29.35 -11.14
N ARG A 636 10.05 -28.09 -11.42
CA ARG A 636 9.59 -27.36 -12.63
C ARG A 636 10.08 -28.03 -13.92
N ALA A 637 11.35 -28.44 -13.98
CA ALA A 637 11.92 -29.16 -15.11
C ALA A 637 11.21 -30.50 -15.33
N THR A 638 10.91 -31.22 -14.24
CA THR A 638 10.12 -32.46 -14.29
C THR A 638 8.74 -32.26 -14.90
N ALA A 639 8.09 -31.11 -14.67
CA ALA A 639 6.77 -30.82 -15.22
C ALA A 639 6.74 -30.78 -16.77
N GLU A 640 7.88 -30.51 -17.41
CA GLU A 640 8.01 -30.51 -18.88
C GLU A 640 8.20 -31.92 -19.47
N LEU A 641 8.35 -32.95 -18.63
CA LEU A 641 8.45 -34.35 -19.05
C LEU A 641 7.07 -35.01 -19.20
N GLN A 642 7.05 -36.09 -19.98
CA GLN A 642 5.87 -36.96 -20.09
C GLN A 642 5.55 -37.60 -18.71
N LEU A 643 4.25 -37.81 -18.43
CA LEU A 643 3.76 -38.29 -17.14
C LEU A 643 4.45 -39.56 -16.62
N ASN A 644 4.82 -40.48 -17.51
CA ASN A 644 5.53 -41.72 -17.20
C ASN A 644 7.00 -41.53 -16.77
N GLU A 645 7.62 -40.40 -17.13
CA GLU A 645 9.01 -40.09 -16.82
C GLU A 645 9.17 -39.24 -15.56
N ARG A 646 8.11 -38.54 -15.14
CA ARG A 646 8.12 -37.64 -13.97
C ARG A 646 8.54 -38.34 -12.68
N ASP A 647 8.18 -39.62 -12.53
CA ASP A 647 8.51 -40.44 -11.35
C ASP A 647 10.03 -40.58 -11.10
N ARG A 648 10.88 -40.39 -12.12
CA ARG A 648 12.35 -40.40 -11.96
C ARG A 648 12.86 -39.37 -10.97
N SER A 649 12.13 -38.27 -10.81
CA SER A 649 12.51 -37.16 -9.94
C SER A 649 12.27 -37.44 -8.46
N LEU A 650 11.41 -38.41 -8.13
CA LEU A 650 11.02 -38.70 -6.75
C LEU A 650 12.19 -39.11 -5.86
N GLN A 651 13.21 -39.78 -6.41
CA GLN A 651 14.39 -40.20 -5.65
C GLN A 651 15.16 -39.00 -5.05
N TYR A 652 15.23 -37.89 -5.77
CA TYR A 652 15.92 -36.67 -5.32
C TYR A 652 15.12 -35.95 -4.25
N ILE A 653 13.80 -35.90 -4.42
CA ILE A 653 12.89 -35.25 -3.47
C ILE A 653 12.80 -36.07 -2.17
N PHE A 654 12.71 -37.39 -2.25
CA PHE A 654 12.69 -38.23 -1.04
C PHE A 654 13.98 -38.14 -0.23
N LYS A 655 15.13 -37.92 -0.88
CA LYS A 655 16.40 -37.66 -0.18
C LYS A 655 16.34 -36.39 0.69
N ALA A 656 15.63 -35.35 0.24
CA ALA A 656 15.39 -34.14 1.03
C ALA A 656 14.41 -34.35 2.21
N LEU A 657 13.58 -35.39 2.14
CA LEU A 657 12.57 -35.73 3.15
C LEU A 657 13.05 -36.80 4.16
N GLU A 658 14.31 -37.23 4.08
CA GLU A 658 14.89 -38.19 5.01
C GLU A 658 15.00 -37.63 6.44
N VAL A 659 15.02 -38.53 7.43
CA VAL A 659 15.15 -38.14 8.84
C VAL A 659 16.54 -37.56 9.09
N GLY A 660 16.58 -36.35 9.68
CA GLY A 660 17.82 -35.65 10.01
C GLY A 660 18.27 -34.60 8.99
N GLN A 661 17.49 -34.38 7.92
CA GLN A 661 17.70 -33.27 6.99
C GLN A 661 17.21 -31.93 7.56
N PRO A 662 17.73 -30.78 7.07
CA PRO A 662 17.23 -29.45 7.41
C PRO A 662 15.70 -29.33 7.24
N GLU A 663 15.02 -28.69 8.19
CA GLU A 663 13.54 -28.58 8.19
C GLU A 663 13.03 -27.80 6.98
N ASP A 664 13.72 -26.73 6.61
CA ASP A 664 13.40 -25.89 5.45
C ASP A 664 13.55 -26.66 4.12
N LEU A 665 14.60 -27.46 3.97
CA LEU A 665 14.78 -28.38 2.84
C LEU A 665 13.64 -29.42 2.78
N GLY A 666 13.20 -29.92 3.94
CA GLY A 666 12.06 -30.81 4.05
C GLY A 666 10.75 -30.16 3.60
N VAL A 667 10.50 -28.91 4.00
CA VAL A 667 9.34 -28.11 3.54
C VAL A 667 9.37 -27.97 2.02
N THR A 668 10.48 -27.50 1.45
CA THR A 668 10.64 -27.38 -0.01
C THR A 668 10.47 -28.73 -0.70
N GLY A 669 10.92 -29.83 -0.10
CA GLY A 669 10.70 -31.19 -0.59
C GLY A 669 9.22 -31.56 -0.72
N PHE A 670 8.38 -31.22 0.26
CA PHE A 670 6.93 -31.46 0.17
C PHE A 670 6.29 -30.65 -0.95
N PHE A 671 6.64 -29.38 -1.10
CA PHE A 671 6.15 -28.55 -2.21
C PHE A 671 6.67 -29.01 -3.58
N ALA A 672 7.90 -29.55 -3.64
CA ALA A 672 8.44 -30.18 -4.84
C ALA A 672 7.65 -31.44 -5.22
N LEU A 673 7.23 -32.28 -4.27
CA LEU A 673 6.33 -33.42 -4.56
C LEU A 673 5.00 -32.94 -5.14
N ALA A 674 4.41 -31.91 -4.55
CA ALA A 674 3.17 -31.30 -5.02
C ALA A 674 3.31 -30.77 -6.46
N LYS A 675 4.45 -30.13 -6.76
CA LYS A 675 4.79 -29.64 -8.10
C LYS A 675 5.18 -30.74 -9.09
N VAL A 676 5.60 -31.93 -8.66
CA VAL A 676 5.80 -33.07 -9.58
C VAL A 676 4.45 -33.71 -9.94
N GLY A 677 3.55 -33.80 -8.98
CA GLY A 677 2.13 -34.08 -9.21
C GLY A 677 1.80 -35.48 -9.74
N THR A 678 2.73 -36.45 -9.67
CA THR A 678 2.44 -37.84 -10.07
C THR A 678 1.55 -38.52 -9.05
N GLU A 679 0.82 -39.58 -9.46
CA GLU A 679 -0.05 -40.35 -8.57
C GLU A 679 0.70 -40.85 -7.32
N LYS A 680 1.97 -41.27 -7.47
CA LYS A 680 2.82 -41.67 -6.35
C LYS A 680 3.14 -40.51 -5.41
N ALA A 681 3.49 -39.33 -5.95
CA ALA A 681 3.77 -38.14 -5.16
C ALA A 681 2.54 -37.68 -4.36
N LEU A 682 1.39 -37.57 -5.04
CA LEU A 682 0.13 -37.15 -4.42
C LEU A 682 -0.36 -38.18 -3.38
N SER A 683 -0.23 -39.48 -3.65
CA SER A 683 -0.57 -40.53 -2.69
C SER A 683 0.28 -40.45 -1.43
N PHE A 684 1.58 -40.16 -1.56
CA PHE A 684 2.48 -39.95 -0.42
C PHE A 684 2.07 -38.73 0.40
N LEU A 685 1.76 -37.60 -0.26
CA LEU A 685 1.27 -36.39 0.39
C LEU A 685 -0.06 -36.65 1.13
N GLN A 686 -1.03 -37.29 0.49
CA GLN A 686 -2.32 -37.64 1.09
C GLN A 686 -2.17 -38.54 2.31
N GLN A 687 -1.27 -39.53 2.28
CA GLN A 687 -1.01 -40.39 3.43
C GLN A 687 -0.39 -39.62 4.60
N THR A 688 0.59 -38.77 4.31
CA THR A 688 1.30 -37.96 5.31
C THR A 688 0.39 -36.88 5.91
N ALA A 689 -0.47 -36.27 5.10
CA ALA A 689 -1.42 -35.24 5.49
C ALA A 689 -2.56 -35.76 6.40
N LYS A 690 -2.74 -37.08 6.58
CA LYS A 690 -3.78 -37.63 7.47
C LYS A 690 -3.65 -37.14 8.91
N ASN A 691 -2.42 -36.88 9.39
CA ASN A 691 -2.16 -36.35 10.72
C ASN A 691 -1.75 -34.88 10.67
N ARG A 692 -2.69 -33.98 10.33
CA ARG A 692 -2.50 -32.52 10.30
C ARG A 692 -2.03 -31.89 11.62
N LYS A 693 -2.08 -32.62 12.74
CA LYS A 693 -1.59 -32.14 14.05
C LYS A 693 -0.07 -32.26 14.21
N SER A 694 0.60 -33.04 13.38
CA SER A 694 2.07 -33.10 13.36
C SER A 694 2.63 -32.04 12.42
N ASP A 695 3.80 -31.46 12.73
CA ASP A 695 4.49 -30.47 11.89
C ASP A 695 4.62 -30.96 10.44
N ILE A 696 5.08 -32.20 10.26
CA ILE A 696 5.24 -32.85 8.95
C ILE A 696 3.89 -33.02 8.25
N GLY A 697 2.86 -33.49 8.96
CA GLY A 697 1.52 -33.67 8.38
C GLY A 697 0.85 -32.35 8.01
N PHE A 698 1.12 -31.28 8.76
CA PHE A 698 0.66 -29.93 8.45
C PHE A 698 1.32 -29.39 7.17
N VAL A 699 2.64 -29.52 7.04
CA VAL A 699 3.38 -29.12 5.82
C VAL A 699 2.93 -29.95 4.61
N ALA A 700 2.76 -31.27 4.77
CA ALA A 700 2.26 -32.13 3.71
C ALA A 700 0.83 -31.74 3.26
N ALA A 701 -0.03 -31.34 4.19
CA ALA A 701 -1.38 -30.85 3.88
C ALA A 701 -1.34 -29.52 3.12
N ARG A 702 -0.43 -28.59 3.49
CA ARG A 702 -0.19 -27.35 2.74
C ARG A 702 0.28 -27.64 1.32
N ALA A 703 1.25 -28.54 1.15
CA ALA A 703 1.72 -28.95 -0.17
C ALA A 703 0.60 -29.62 -0.99
N LEU A 704 -0.26 -30.43 -0.37
CA LEU A 704 -1.42 -31.03 -1.05
C LEU A 704 -2.48 -29.99 -1.46
N ALA A 705 -2.68 -28.94 -0.66
CA ALA A 705 -3.49 -27.79 -1.07
C ALA A 705 -2.85 -27.03 -2.24
N TYR A 706 -1.54 -26.83 -2.21
CA TYR A 706 -0.76 -26.19 -3.29
C TYR A 706 -0.90 -26.94 -4.63
N SER A 707 -0.97 -28.28 -4.63
CA SER A 707 -1.19 -29.06 -5.85
C SER A 707 -2.60 -28.96 -6.43
N GLY A 708 -3.55 -28.31 -5.73
CA GLY A 708 -4.93 -28.22 -6.18
C GLY A 708 -5.71 -29.54 -6.07
N ASP A 709 -5.35 -30.43 -5.13
CA ASP A 709 -6.03 -31.74 -4.98
C ASP A 709 -7.52 -31.53 -4.65
N ARG A 710 -8.37 -31.71 -5.67
CA ARG A 710 -9.80 -31.40 -5.58
C ARG A 710 -10.53 -32.12 -4.44
N PRO A 711 -10.39 -33.45 -4.24
CA PRO A 711 -11.03 -34.14 -3.14
C PRO A 711 -10.63 -33.60 -1.76
N PHE A 712 -9.34 -33.29 -1.58
CA PHE A 712 -8.84 -32.69 -0.35
C PHE A 712 -9.41 -31.27 -0.13
N LEU A 713 -9.38 -30.42 -1.16
CA LEU A 713 -9.85 -29.03 -1.07
C LEU A 713 -11.36 -28.92 -0.78
N LEU A 714 -12.20 -29.76 -1.38
CA LEU A 714 -13.65 -29.78 -1.08
C LEU A 714 -13.92 -30.06 0.39
N LYS A 715 -13.22 -31.05 0.96
CA LYS A 715 -13.35 -31.40 2.37
C LYS A 715 -12.78 -30.30 3.29
N LEU A 716 -11.64 -29.72 2.90
CA LEU A 716 -11.01 -28.64 3.65
C LEU A 716 -11.90 -27.40 3.71
N LEU A 717 -12.52 -27.02 2.58
CA LEU A 717 -13.42 -25.86 2.53
C LEU A 717 -14.63 -26.03 3.46
N GLU A 718 -15.16 -27.24 3.62
CA GLU A 718 -16.22 -27.52 4.59
C GLU A 718 -15.82 -27.16 6.03
N GLU A 719 -14.61 -27.56 6.41
CA GLU A 719 -14.05 -27.27 7.74
C GLU A 719 -13.73 -25.78 7.91
N VAL A 720 -13.28 -25.11 6.84
CA VAL A 720 -13.01 -23.66 6.83
C VAL A 720 -14.29 -22.83 6.96
N ASP A 721 -15.33 -23.18 6.22
CA ASP A 721 -16.63 -22.50 6.30
C ASP A 721 -17.23 -22.59 7.71
N GLU A 722 -17.15 -23.77 8.36
CA GLU A 722 -17.63 -23.93 9.74
C GLU A 722 -16.81 -23.08 10.72
N ARG A 723 -15.49 -22.98 10.53
CA ARG A 723 -14.62 -22.14 11.39
C ARG A 723 -14.91 -20.65 11.20
N ARG A 724 -15.07 -20.18 9.95
CA ARG A 724 -15.34 -18.78 9.63
C ARG A 724 -16.76 -18.32 9.99
N ARG A 725 -17.67 -19.25 10.30
CA ARG A 725 -19.01 -18.96 10.82
C ARG A 725 -19.01 -18.13 12.11
N ILE A 726 -18.02 -18.34 13.00
CA ILE A 726 -17.98 -17.75 14.34
C ILE A 726 -17.59 -16.24 14.30
N GLY A 727 -17.23 -15.71 13.12
CA GLY A 727 -16.89 -14.29 12.94
C GLY A 727 -15.57 -13.87 13.59
N TRP A 728 -14.80 -14.81 14.14
CA TRP A 728 -13.46 -14.55 14.62
C TRP A 728 -12.50 -14.64 13.43
N ASN A 729 -11.62 -13.63 13.29
CA ASN A 729 -10.47 -13.66 12.38
C ASN A 729 -9.48 -14.75 12.85
N THR A 730 -9.88 -16.01 12.67
CA THR A 730 -9.08 -17.17 12.97
C THR A 730 -8.04 -17.28 11.86
N SER A 731 -6.78 -17.06 12.20
CA SER A 731 -5.64 -17.31 11.33
C SER A 731 -4.94 -18.62 11.72
N GLY A 732 -4.32 -19.29 10.76
CA GLY A 732 -3.58 -20.54 10.99
C GLY A 732 -4.42 -21.82 10.92
N GLY A 733 -3.76 -22.96 11.13
CA GLY A 733 -4.36 -24.30 11.02
C GLY A 733 -4.95 -24.56 9.63
N ASP A 734 -6.17 -25.09 9.57
CA ASP A 734 -6.84 -25.43 8.30
C ASP A 734 -7.05 -24.22 7.38
N ILE A 735 -7.19 -23.01 7.93
CA ILE A 735 -7.32 -21.78 7.14
C ILE A 735 -6.02 -21.48 6.41
N SER A 736 -4.87 -21.61 7.07
CA SER A 736 -3.57 -21.43 6.40
C SER A 736 -3.25 -22.53 5.38
N ILE A 737 -3.78 -23.75 5.58
CA ILE A 737 -3.70 -24.82 4.57
C ILE A 737 -4.54 -24.41 3.35
N TRP A 738 -5.77 -23.95 3.57
CA TRP A 738 -6.67 -23.51 2.52
C TRP A 738 -6.08 -22.36 1.70
N GLU A 739 -5.51 -21.35 2.36
CA GLU A 739 -4.88 -20.19 1.72
C GLU A 739 -3.61 -20.54 0.92
N THR A 740 -3.05 -21.75 1.11
CA THR A 740 -1.93 -22.24 0.29
C THR A 740 -2.38 -22.65 -1.12
N ALA A 741 -3.67 -22.95 -1.33
CA ALA A 741 -4.21 -23.28 -2.65
C ALA A 741 -4.33 -22.04 -3.54
N SER A 742 -4.19 -22.22 -4.86
CA SER A 742 -4.34 -21.13 -5.82
C SER A 742 -5.74 -20.50 -5.72
N LEU A 743 -5.85 -19.18 -5.94
CA LEU A 743 -7.15 -18.51 -5.89
C LEU A 743 -8.13 -19.09 -6.92
N ALA A 744 -7.63 -19.45 -8.11
CA ALA A 744 -8.45 -20.07 -9.15
C ALA A 744 -9.07 -21.40 -8.68
N ASP A 745 -8.29 -22.25 -8.02
CA ASP A 745 -8.80 -23.51 -7.46
C ASP A 745 -9.79 -23.23 -6.32
N ARG A 746 -9.46 -22.32 -5.40
CA ARG A 746 -10.33 -21.95 -4.29
C ARG A 746 -11.70 -21.46 -4.75
N ILE A 747 -11.75 -20.58 -5.76
CA ILE A 747 -13.00 -20.08 -6.35
C ILE A 747 -13.76 -21.21 -7.04
N ALA A 748 -13.08 -22.08 -7.78
CA ALA A 748 -13.74 -23.21 -8.45
C ALA A 748 -14.39 -24.18 -7.45
N ILE A 749 -13.68 -24.51 -6.37
CA ILE A 749 -14.19 -25.36 -5.28
C ILE A 749 -15.32 -24.66 -4.51
N ALA A 750 -15.19 -23.36 -4.24
CA ALA A 750 -16.23 -22.55 -3.58
C ALA A 750 -17.52 -22.50 -4.41
N ARG A 751 -17.42 -22.27 -5.71
CA ARG A 751 -18.57 -22.25 -6.64
C ARG A 751 -19.26 -23.62 -6.70
N GLU A 752 -18.48 -24.71 -6.77
CA GLU A 752 -19.01 -26.08 -6.72
C GLU A 752 -19.76 -26.33 -5.39
N ARG A 753 -19.20 -25.87 -4.27
CA ARG A 753 -19.81 -25.99 -2.94
C ARG A 753 -21.12 -25.20 -2.84
N LEU A 754 -21.15 -23.95 -3.28
CA LEU A 754 -22.37 -23.12 -3.25
C LEU A 754 -23.53 -23.73 -4.05
N ILE A 755 -23.23 -24.41 -5.16
CA ILE A 755 -24.23 -25.06 -6.02
C ILE A 755 -24.71 -26.39 -5.42
N SER A 756 -23.83 -27.14 -4.76
CA SER A 756 -24.11 -28.50 -4.27
C SER A 756 -24.74 -28.55 -2.88
N VAL A 757 -24.49 -27.53 -2.05
CA VAL A 757 -24.94 -27.48 -0.65
C VAL A 757 -26.33 -26.86 -0.53
N ALA A 758 -27.13 -27.35 0.43
CA ALA A 758 -28.46 -26.80 0.70
C ALA A 758 -28.38 -25.36 1.25
N PRO A 759 -29.27 -24.44 0.84
CA PRO A 759 -29.30 -23.08 1.38
C PRO A 759 -29.40 -23.07 2.92
N GLY A 760 -28.54 -22.29 3.58
CA GLY A 760 -28.53 -22.10 5.05
C GLY A 760 -27.51 -22.96 5.82
N GLU A 761 -26.71 -23.77 5.13
CA GLU A 761 -25.46 -24.32 5.66
C GLU A 761 -24.36 -23.24 5.69
N PRO A 762 -23.31 -23.39 6.51
CA PRO A 762 -22.19 -22.44 6.56
C PRO A 762 -21.42 -22.42 5.23
N VAL A 763 -21.42 -21.26 4.58
CA VAL A 763 -20.80 -21.02 3.27
C VAL A 763 -20.11 -19.65 3.18
N ASN A 764 -19.70 -19.08 4.31
CA ASN A 764 -19.17 -17.71 4.38
C ASN A 764 -17.91 -17.52 3.53
N GLU A 765 -16.97 -18.47 3.58
CA GLU A 765 -15.77 -18.45 2.74
C GLU A 765 -16.13 -18.61 1.27
N SER A 766 -17.06 -19.52 0.99
CA SER A 766 -17.50 -19.78 -0.37
C SER A 766 -18.16 -18.55 -1.01
N LEU A 767 -19.02 -17.84 -0.28
CA LEU A 767 -19.64 -16.58 -0.72
C LEU A 767 -18.61 -15.49 -0.96
N ASN A 768 -17.67 -15.30 -0.03
CA ASN A 768 -16.61 -14.30 -0.15
C ASN A 768 -15.75 -14.53 -1.40
N LEU A 769 -15.30 -15.77 -1.63
CA LEU A 769 -14.45 -16.12 -2.76
C LEU A 769 -15.16 -15.94 -4.10
N VAL A 770 -16.42 -16.36 -4.22
CA VAL A 770 -17.16 -16.18 -5.48
C VAL A 770 -17.50 -14.71 -5.72
N SER A 771 -17.77 -13.93 -4.66
CA SER A 771 -17.97 -12.48 -4.79
C SER A 771 -16.74 -11.73 -5.30
N TYR A 772 -15.54 -12.29 -5.14
CA TYR A 772 -14.29 -11.72 -5.65
C TYR A 772 -14.28 -11.59 -7.19
N GLU A 773 -15.09 -12.39 -7.90
CA GLU A 773 -15.23 -12.29 -9.37
C GLU A 773 -16.24 -11.22 -9.81
N THR A 774 -17.02 -10.62 -8.90
CA THR A 774 -18.00 -9.54 -9.15
C THR A 774 -19.01 -9.82 -10.28
N SER A 775 -19.38 -11.09 -10.49
CA SER A 775 -20.31 -11.47 -11.55
C SER A 775 -21.77 -11.27 -11.16
N ARG A 776 -22.53 -10.53 -11.99
CA ARG A 776 -23.98 -10.38 -11.82
C ARG A 776 -24.75 -11.69 -12.05
N GLU A 777 -24.16 -12.65 -12.76
CA GLU A 777 -24.77 -13.98 -12.99
C GLU A 777 -24.91 -14.76 -11.67
N ASP A 778 -24.13 -14.41 -10.63
CA ASP A 778 -24.09 -15.10 -9.34
C ASP A 778 -25.08 -14.56 -8.31
N ILE A 779 -25.71 -13.41 -8.57
CA ILE A 779 -26.68 -12.79 -7.65
C ILE A 779 -27.81 -13.75 -7.24
N PRO A 780 -28.46 -14.50 -8.16
CA PRO A 780 -29.50 -15.45 -7.77
C PRO A 780 -28.99 -16.56 -6.84
N LEU A 781 -27.73 -16.99 -7.00
CA LEU A 781 -27.10 -17.98 -6.13
C LEU A 781 -26.87 -17.40 -4.73
N PHE A 782 -26.38 -16.16 -4.63
CA PHE A 782 -26.17 -15.47 -3.36
C PHE A 782 -27.48 -15.17 -2.63
N GLU A 783 -28.52 -14.73 -3.35
CA GLU A 783 -29.85 -14.46 -2.76
C GLU A 783 -30.46 -15.70 -2.11
N ASN A 784 -30.29 -16.89 -2.71
CA ASN A 784 -30.76 -18.13 -2.12
C ASN A 784 -30.14 -18.38 -0.73
N HIS A 785 -28.84 -18.11 -0.58
CA HIS A 785 -28.12 -18.25 0.70
C HIS A 785 -28.43 -17.11 1.68
N LEU A 786 -28.60 -15.87 1.19
CA LEU A 786 -29.05 -14.73 1.98
C LEU A 786 -30.41 -15.00 2.64
N HIS A 787 -31.40 -15.46 1.87
CA HIS A 787 -32.75 -15.73 2.36
C HIS A 787 -32.82 -16.92 3.31
N ALA A 788 -31.89 -17.88 3.20
CA ALA A 788 -31.80 -19.04 4.08
C ALA A 788 -30.88 -18.83 5.30
N SER A 789 -30.25 -17.66 5.42
CA SER A 789 -29.30 -17.34 6.50
C SER A 789 -29.97 -17.36 7.88
N LYS A 790 -29.38 -18.08 8.84
CA LYS A 790 -29.91 -18.23 10.20
C LYS A 790 -29.25 -17.31 11.24
N ASP A 791 -28.12 -16.71 10.89
CA ASP A 791 -27.38 -15.78 11.74
C ASP A 791 -26.95 -14.53 10.96
N ILE A 792 -26.67 -13.46 11.70
CA ILE A 792 -26.36 -12.14 11.14
C ILE A 792 -25.03 -12.13 10.37
N THR A 793 -24.07 -13.00 10.71
CA THR A 793 -22.77 -13.06 10.06
C THR A 793 -22.91 -13.65 8.66
N ALA A 794 -23.64 -14.76 8.52
CA ALA A 794 -23.95 -15.37 7.23
C ALA A 794 -24.77 -14.41 6.35
N TRP A 795 -25.79 -13.76 6.93
CA TRP A 795 -26.60 -12.76 6.23
C TRP A 795 -25.75 -11.56 5.75
N SER A 796 -24.90 -11.01 6.63
CA SER A 796 -23.98 -9.91 6.32
C SER A 796 -23.00 -10.30 5.22
N THR A 797 -22.49 -11.54 5.23
CA THR A 797 -21.54 -12.04 4.24
C THR A 797 -22.22 -12.17 2.87
N ALA A 798 -23.42 -12.74 2.82
CA ALA A 798 -24.20 -12.84 1.58
C ALA A 798 -24.60 -11.45 1.04
N LEU A 799 -25.00 -10.51 1.91
CA LEU A 799 -25.32 -9.15 1.49
C LEU A 799 -24.08 -8.42 0.97
N GLY A 800 -22.93 -8.60 1.62
CA GLY A 800 -21.65 -8.07 1.15
C GLY A 800 -21.26 -8.64 -0.22
N ALA A 801 -21.42 -9.95 -0.42
CA ALA A 801 -21.19 -10.59 -1.71
C ALA A 801 -22.08 -10.02 -2.82
N ILE A 802 -23.35 -9.75 -2.53
CA ILE A 802 -24.27 -9.10 -3.48
C ILE A 802 -23.87 -7.64 -3.71
N SER A 803 -23.49 -6.89 -2.67
CA SER A 803 -23.06 -5.49 -2.78
C SER A 803 -21.86 -5.33 -3.71
N ASN A 804 -20.92 -6.28 -3.65
CA ASN A 804 -19.75 -6.32 -4.54
C ASN A 804 -20.14 -6.52 -6.02
N CYS A 805 -21.25 -7.20 -6.32
CA CYS A 805 -21.72 -7.43 -7.70
C CYS A 805 -22.71 -6.36 -8.19
N ASP A 806 -23.65 -5.95 -7.33
CA ASP A 806 -24.69 -4.97 -7.60
C ASP A 806 -25.11 -4.26 -6.31
N HIS A 807 -24.47 -3.11 -6.06
CA HIS A 807 -24.73 -2.26 -4.90
C HIS A 807 -26.21 -1.82 -4.80
N ASN A 808 -26.89 -1.58 -5.92
CA ASN A 808 -28.30 -1.17 -5.91
C ASN A 808 -29.21 -2.32 -5.47
N ARG A 809 -28.89 -3.55 -5.90
CA ARG A 809 -29.65 -4.72 -5.48
C ARG A 809 -29.44 -5.00 -3.98
N ALA A 810 -28.21 -4.87 -3.48
CA ALA A 810 -27.92 -4.97 -2.06
C ALA A 810 -28.67 -3.90 -1.24
N GLN A 811 -28.72 -2.65 -1.72
CA GLN A 811 -29.50 -1.58 -1.10
C GLN A 811 -30.99 -1.95 -0.97
N THR A 812 -31.57 -2.49 -2.05
CA THR A 812 -32.97 -2.94 -2.05
C THR A 812 -33.22 -4.05 -1.02
N LEU A 813 -32.32 -5.03 -0.94
CA LEU A 813 -32.42 -6.14 0.02
C LEU A 813 -32.26 -5.68 1.48
N LEU A 814 -31.40 -4.69 1.73
CA LEU A 814 -31.25 -4.07 3.05
C LEU A 814 -32.56 -3.39 3.48
N GLU A 815 -33.17 -2.59 2.61
CA GLU A 815 -34.45 -1.91 2.86
C GLU A 815 -35.61 -2.89 3.08
N GLU A 816 -35.67 -3.96 2.27
CA GLU A 816 -36.63 -5.05 2.46
C GLU A 816 -36.46 -5.78 3.80
N THR A 817 -35.22 -5.90 4.29
CA THR A 817 -34.93 -6.54 5.58
C THR A 817 -35.31 -5.62 6.73
N LEU A 818 -34.90 -4.34 6.67
CA LEU A 818 -35.23 -3.32 7.67
C LEU A 818 -36.74 -3.10 7.81
N SER A 819 -37.50 -3.15 6.72
CA SER A 819 -38.96 -2.98 6.75
C SER A 819 -39.72 -4.18 7.35
N LYS A 820 -39.11 -5.36 7.40
CA LYS A 820 -39.68 -6.58 7.99
C LYS A 820 -39.27 -6.79 9.45
N GLU A 821 -38.14 -6.22 9.87
CA GLU A 821 -37.61 -6.36 11.22
C GLU A 821 -38.39 -5.48 12.22
N ILE A 822 -38.70 -6.06 13.39
CA ILE A 822 -39.49 -5.40 14.44
C ILE A 822 -38.62 -5.15 15.69
N ASP A 823 -37.58 -5.95 15.91
CA ASP A 823 -36.70 -5.77 17.07
C ASP A 823 -35.71 -4.62 16.87
N SER A 824 -35.77 -3.62 17.76
CA SER A 824 -34.90 -2.44 17.70
C SER A 824 -33.40 -2.79 17.77
N LYS A 825 -33.01 -3.89 18.43
CA LYS A 825 -31.60 -4.31 18.49
C LYS A 825 -31.16 -4.93 17.18
N ALA A 826 -31.99 -5.80 16.60
CA ALA A 826 -31.75 -6.36 15.28
C ALA A 826 -31.68 -5.26 14.20
N MET A 827 -32.60 -4.29 14.22
CA MET A 827 -32.56 -3.13 13.30
C MET A 827 -31.25 -2.35 13.42
N ALA A 828 -30.78 -2.08 14.65
CA ALA A 828 -29.51 -1.39 14.88
C ALA A 828 -28.32 -2.18 14.30
N THR A 829 -28.33 -3.49 14.48
CA THR A 829 -27.29 -4.39 13.95
C THR A 829 -27.31 -4.42 12.42
N ILE A 830 -28.50 -4.51 11.81
CA ILE A 830 -28.69 -4.50 10.35
C ILE A 830 -28.23 -3.17 9.75
N MET A 831 -28.59 -2.02 10.35
CA MET A 831 -28.12 -0.70 9.94
C MET A 831 -26.58 -0.59 10.03
N THR A 832 -26.01 -1.16 11.09
CA THR A 832 -24.55 -1.20 11.28
C THR A 832 -23.84 -2.00 10.19
N VAL A 833 -24.38 -3.17 9.85
CA VAL A 833 -23.87 -3.98 8.75
C VAL A 833 -24.00 -3.22 7.41
N GLY A 834 -25.15 -2.62 7.15
CA GLY A 834 -25.38 -1.83 5.93
C GLY A 834 -24.37 -0.68 5.77
N HIS A 835 -24.16 0.10 6.83
CA HIS A 835 -23.16 1.19 6.83
C HIS A 835 -21.74 0.68 6.57
N LYS A 836 -21.34 -0.42 7.22
CA LYS A 836 -20.03 -1.06 7.01
C LYS A 836 -19.82 -1.55 5.58
N LEU A 837 -20.89 -1.89 4.87
CA LEU A 837 -20.87 -2.28 3.46
C LEU A 837 -20.99 -1.08 2.50
N GLY A 838 -21.01 0.16 3.02
CA GLY A 838 -21.15 1.39 2.22
C GLY A 838 -22.56 1.65 1.70
N LEU A 839 -23.58 0.94 2.20
CA LEU A 839 -24.98 1.12 1.82
C LEU A 839 -25.58 2.34 2.52
N LEU A 840 -26.57 2.96 1.90
CA LEU A 840 -27.22 4.17 2.41
C LEU A 840 -28.11 3.84 3.61
N ILE A 841 -27.84 4.53 4.73
CA ILE A 841 -28.64 4.45 5.96
C ILE A 841 -29.38 5.77 6.17
N ASP A 842 -30.68 5.69 6.49
CA ASP A 842 -31.47 6.85 6.88
C ASP A 842 -31.00 7.37 8.26
N VAL A 843 -30.39 8.55 8.25
CA VAL A 843 -29.83 9.23 9.42
C VAL A 843 -30.92 9.58 10.44
N GLU A 844 -32.13 9.95 10.00
CA GLU A 844 -33.23 10.31 10.91
C GLU A 844 -33.82 9.07 11.58
N ALA A 845 -33.94 7.96 10.83
CA ALA A 845 -34.36 6.68 11.39
C ALA A 845 -33.34 6.12 12.38
N ALA A 846 -32.05 6.15 12.04
CA ALA A 846 -30.96 5.71 12.92
C ALA A 846 -30.86 6.57 14.19
N PHE A 847 -31.01 7.90 14.07
CA PHE A 847 -31.06 8.79 15.24
C PHE A 847 -32.26 8.49 16.13
N SER A 848 -33.44 8.27 15.57
CA SER A 848 -34.65 7.92 16.32
C SER A 848 -34.46 6.60 17.08
N LEU A 849 -33.90 5.59 16.41
CA LEU A 849 -33.59 4.29 17.01
C LEU A 849 -32.57 4.42 18.16
N LEU A 850 -31.53 5.23 17.99
CA LEU A 850 -30.55 5.51 19.05
C LEU A 850 -31.22 6.18 20.26
N MET A 851 -32.13 7.13 20.04
CA MET A 851 -32.87 7.78 21.12
C MET A 851 -33.76 6.78 21.86
N ASP A 852 -34.46 5.90 21.15
CA ASP A 852 -35.30 4.86 21.74
C ASP A 852 -34.47 3.89 22.59
N LEU A 853 -33.36 3.38 22.04
CA LEU A 853 -32.45 2.49 22.77
C LEU A 853 -31.85 3.17 24.02
N SER A 854 -31.56 4.46 23.94
CA SER A 854 -30.99 5.25 25.05
C SER A 854 -31.99 5.61 26.14
N THR A 855 -33.31 5.45 25.90
CA THR A 855 -34.36 5.64 26.91
C THR A 855 -34.75 4.35 27.63
N SER A 856 -34.36 3.19 27.11
CA SER A 856 -34.76 1.88 27.64
C SER A 856 -34.21 1.55 29.04
N GLY A 857 -33.18 2.26 29.53
CA GLY A 857 -32.61 2.11 30.87
C GLY A 857 -32.07 0.71 31.20
N SER A 858 -31.92 -0.15 30.20
CA SER A 858 -31.54 -1.55 30.36
C SER A 858 -30.02 -1.71 30.40
N ASN A 859 -29.51 -2.44 31.40
CA ASN A 859 -28.10 -2.86 31.49
C ASN A 859 -27.79 -4.09 30.61
N ASP A 860 -28.64 -4.39 29.62
CA ASP A 860 -28.37 -5.45 28.65
C ASP A 860 -27.16 -5.07 27.80
N GLN A 861 -26.11 -5.89 27.89
CA GLN A 861 -24.85 -5.71 27.17
C GLN A 861 -25.06 -5.54 25.66
N ASN A 862 -26.06 -6.22 25.08
CA ASN A 862 -26.38 -6.11 23.65
C ASN A 862 -26.98 -4.75 23.28
N ILE A 863 -27.75 -4.12 24.19
CA ILE A 863 -28.27 -2.76 23.99
C ILE A 863 -27.14 -1.74 24.08
N MET A 864 -26.18 -1.95 24.98
CA MET A 864 -25.00 -1.08 25.09
C MET A 864 -24.16 -1.12 23.81
N ILE A 865 -23.94 -2.33 23.25
CA ILE A 865 -23.23 -2.51 21.97
C ILE A 865 -23.98 -1.81 20.83
N ALA A 866 -25.28 -2.08 20.67
CA ALA A 866 -26.10 -1.47 19.61
C ALA A 866 -26.13 0.06 19.68
N ARG A 867 -26.15 0.64 20.90
CA ARG A 867 -26.09 2.10 21.08
C ARG A 867 -24.74 2.67 20.69
N HIS A 868 -23.65 1.99 21.04
CA HIS A 868 -22.31 2.42 20.68
C HIS A 868 -22.12 2.39 19.16
N ASP A 869 -22.47 1.27 18.52
CA ASP A 869 -22.36 1.08 17.07
C ASP A 869 -23.15 2.16 16.31
N LEU A 870 -24.40 2.42 16.71
CA LEU A 870 -25.22 3.47 16.08
C LEU A 870 -24.67 4.89 16.30
N THR A 871 -24.08 5.15 17.48
CA THR A 871 -23.50 6.47 17.76
C THR A 871 -22.28 6.73 16.87
N ASP A 872 -21.45 5.71 16.68
CA ASP A 872 -20.25 5.79 15.83
C ASP A 872 -20.65 5.99 14.36
N ILE A 873 -21.62 5.21 13.85
CA ILE A 873 -22.15 5.36 12.49
C ILE A 873 -22.69 6.79 12.27
N LEU A 874 -23.54 7.27 13.19
CA LEU A 874 -24.10 8.61 13.07
C LEU A 874 -23.02 9.69 13.08
N GLY A 875 -21.92 9.49 13.82
CA GLY A 875 -20.77 10.41 13.85
C GLY A 875 -20.01 10.50 12.51
N GLU A 876 -20.03 9.45 11.71
CA GLU A 876 -19.44 9.42 10.36
C GLU A 876 -20.35 10.05 9.29
N LEU A 877 -21.66 10.12 9.55
CA LEU A 877 -22.65 10.62 8.62
C LEU A 877 -22.86 12.13 8.73
N GLN A 878 -23.21 12.76 7.60
CA GLN A 878 -23.54 14.19 7.61
C GLN A 878 -24.91 14.45 8.24
N PHE A 879 -24.93 15.10 9.41
CA PHE A 879 -26.18 15.46 10.08
C PHE A 879 -26.98 16.54 9.31
N PRO A 880 -28.26 16.28 8.98
CA PRO A 880 -29.22 17.29 8.54
C PRO A 880 -29.38 18.44 9.54
N THR A 881 -29.76 19.62 9.06
CA THR A 881 -29.98 20.83 9.88
C THR A 881 -31.06 20.62 10.96
N THR A 882 -32.05 19.78 10.68
CA THR A 882 -33.11 19.35 11.61
C THR A 882 -32.51 18.62 12.81
N LEU A 883 -31.72 17.58 12.59
CA LEU A 883 -31.05 16.81 13.64
C LEU A 883 -30.04 17.65 14.44
N ARG A 884 -29.25 18.50 13.77
CA ARG A 884 -28.33 19.43 14.48
C ARG A 884 -29.09 20.33 15.45
N SER A 885 -30.30 20.77 15.09
CA SER A 885 -31.14 21.61 15.95
C SER A 885 -31.76 20.80 17.09
N GLN A 886 -32.18 19.56 16.84
CA GLN A 886 -32.70 18.66 17.85
C GLN A 886 -31.64 18.27 18.90
N ILE A 887 -30.41 17.95 18.49
CA ILE A 887 -29.29 17.64 19.40
C ILE A 887 -29.06 18.84 20.33
N LYS A 888 -28.98 20.06 19.79
CA LYS A 888 -28.84 21.30 20.59
C LYS A 888 -29.95 21.46 21.62
N ALA A 889 -31.19 21.24 21.22
CA ALA A 889 -32.35 21.41 22.11
C ALA A 889 -32.42 20.34 23.21
N GLN A 890 -32.11 19.08 22.86
CA GLN A 890 -32.23 17.95 23.79
C GLN A 890 -31.03 17.82 24.75
N LEU A 891 -29.84 18.28 24.38
CA LEU A 891 -28.63 18.16 25.22
C LEU A 891 -28.78 18.86 26.58
N ALA A 892 -29.47 20.00 26.61
CA ALA A 892 -29.69 20.79 27.82
C ALA A 892 -30.68 20.16 28.80
N THR A 893 -31.59 19.31 28.32
CA THR A 893 -32.69 18.73 29.11
C THR A 893 -32.55 17.22 29.36
N SER A 894 -31.59 16.56 28.69
CA SER A 894 -31.35 15.12 28.82
C SER A 894 -30.45 14.79 30.03
N THR A 895 -30.60 13.58 30.55
CA THR A 895 -29.77 13.02 31.64
C THR A 895 -29.33 11.58 31.30
N GLY A 896 -28.33 11.08 32.04
CA GLY A 896 -27.86 9.69 31.93
C GLY A 896 -27.36 9.31 30.53
N GLU A 897 -27.69 8.09 30.13
CA GLU A 897 -27.27 7.44 28.88
C GLU A 897 -27.63 8.23 27.61
N LYS A 898 -28.85 8.79 27.56
CA LYS A 898 -29.28 9.66 26.46
C LYS A 898 -28.39 10.89 26.32
N LYS A 899 -28.01 11.51 27.44
CA LYS A 899 -27.12 12.68 27.44
C LYS A 899 -25.72 12.32 26.95
N SER A 900 -25.21 11.14 27.33
CA SER A 900 -23.91 10.64 26.86
C SER A 900 -23.87 10.48 25.34
N SER A 901 -24.87 9.79 24.76
CA SER A 901 -24.98 9.63 23.30
C SER A 901 -25.10 10.99 22.58
N LEU A 902 -25.90 11.92 23.10
CA LEU A 902 -26.02 13.26 22.53
C LEU A 902 -24.70 14.06 22.60
N TRP A 903 -23.91 13.93 23.67
CA TRP A 903 -22.59 14.56 23.77
C TRP A 903 -21.58 13.98 22.78
N GLN A 904 -21.60 12.67 22.57
CA GLN A 904 -20.77 12.02 21.56
C GLN A 904 -21.11 12.58 20.16
N LEU A 905 -22.38 12.59 19.78
CA LEU A 905 -22.83 13.18 18.50
C LEU A 905 -22.46 14.67 18.38
N ALA A 906 -22.53 15.43 19.48
CA ALA A 906 -22.17 16.84 19.49
C ALA A 906 -20.71 17.11 19.11
N THR A 907 -19.78 16.16 19.34
CA THR A 907 -18.37 16.31 18.95
C THR A 907 -18.15 16.32 17.43
N HIS A 908 -19.15 15.90 16.65
CA HIS A 908 -19.15 15.95 15.19
C HIS A 908 -19.84 17.21 14.65
N ILE A 909 -20.28 18.13 15.52
CA ILE A 909 -21.07 19.31 15.14
C ILE A 909 -20.38 20.59 15.62
N GLU A 910 -19.66 21.25 14.71
CA GLU A 910 -19.08 22.57 15.00
C GLU A 910 -20.20 23.61 15.17
N SER A 911 -20.43 24.07 16.40
CA SER A 911 -21.52 24.98 16.73
C SER A 911 -21.15 25.90 17.91
N PRO A 912 -21.08 27.23 17.71
CA PRO A 912 -20.81 28.19 18.79
C PRO A 912 -21.81 28.09 19.96
N THR A 913 -23.08 27.79 19.68
CA THR A 913 -24.09 27.57 20.72
C THR A 913 -23.76 26.35 21.60
N LEU A 914 -23.22 25.28 21.01
CA LEU A 914 -22.81 24.09 21.77
C LEU A 914 -21.54 24.38 22.57
N ALA A 915 -20.64 25.22 22.05
CA ALA A 915 -19.46 25.68 22.79
C ALA A 915 -19.84 26.44 24.07
N ILE A 916 -20.84 27.34 24.00
CA ILE A 916 -21.35 28.04 25.18
C ILE A 916 -21.94 27.05 26.20
N ILE A 917 -22.74 26.08 25.75
CA ILE A 917 -23.30 25.04 26.62
C ILE A 917 -22.19 24.19 27.25
N ALA A 918 -21.19 23.80 26.47
CA ALA A 918 -20.03 23.04 26.93
C ALA A 918 -19.21 23.81 27.98
N LEU A 919 -19.00 25.12 27.79
CA LEU A 919 -18.36 25.98 28.77
C LEU A 919 -19.12 26.05 30.09
N ASP A 920 -20.45 26.19 30.03
CA ASP A 920 -21.30 26.26 31.22
C ASP A 920 -21.30 24.98 32.06
N ILE A 921 -21.09 23.82 31.43
CA ILE A 921 -21.05 22.52 32.10
C ILE A 921 -19.92 22.41 33.13
N PHE A 922 -18.77 23.04 32.88
CA PHE A 922 -17.65 23.04 33.83
C PHE A 922 -18.04 23.59 35.21
N ASP A 923 -19.02 24.50 35.26
CA ASP A 923 -19.48 25.11 36.51
C ASP A 923 -20.74 24.41 37.07
N LYS A 924 -21.68 24.06 36.18
CA LYS A 924 -23.02 23.60 36.57
C LYS A 924 -23.11 22.09 36.79
N GLU A 925 -22.31 21.29 36.09
CA GLU A 925 -22.45 19.84 36.07
C GLU A 925 -21.09 19.14 35.86
N PRO A 926 -20.25 19.07 36.93
CA PRO A 926 -18.88 18.56 36.84
C PRO A 926 -18.76 17.12 36.34
N GLU A 927 -19.83 16.31 36.49
CA GLU A 927 -19.91 14.92 36.02
C GLU A 927 -19.91 14.81 34.48
N SER A 928 -20.37 15.84 33.78
CA SER A 928 -20.38 15.92 32.31
C SER A 928 -19.18 16.69 31.73
N ALA A 929 -18.28 17.21 32.58
CA ALA A 929 -17.17 18.07 32.15
C ALA A 929 -16.20 17.37 31.18
N GLY A 930 -15.99 16.06 31.33
CA GLY A 930 -15.15 15.30 30.40
C GLY A 930 -15.74 15.24 28.99
N MET A 931 -17.06 15.13 28.85
CA MET A 931 -17.74 15.15 27.55
C MET A 931 -17.66 16.55 26.90
N ALA A 932 -17.84 17.60 27.70
CA ALA A 932 -17.64 18.99 27.25
C ALA A 932 -16.19 19.24 26.79
N ALA A 933 -15.19 18.64 27.46
CA ALA A 933 -13.80 18.74 27.03
C ALA A 933 -13.54 18.03 25.69
N ASN A 934 -14.14 16.87 25.44
CA ASN A 934 -14.04 16.17 24.15
C ASN A 934 -14.58 17.03 22.99
N PHE A 935 -15.66 17.78 23.20
CA PHE A 935 -16.17 18.72 22.20
C PHE A 935 -15.10 19.77 21.80
N PHE A 936 -14.40 20.37 22.77
CA PHE A 936 -13.31 21.32 22.49
C PHE A 936 -12.03 20.67 21.94
N LEU A 937 -11.80 19.39 22.25
CA LEU A 937 -10.72 18.63 21.63
C LEU A 937 -10.98 18.42 20.13
N ALA A 938 -12.23 18.10 19.76
CA ALA A 938 -12.67 17.91 18.38
C ALA A 938 -12.66 19.22 17.56
N HIS A 939 -12.97 20.37 18.17
CA HIS A 939 -13.11 21.64 17.46
C HIS A 939 -12.02 22.66 17.81
N LYS A 940 -10.94 22.69 17.01
CA LYS A 940 -9.80 23.62 17.22
C LYS A 940 -10.22 25.10 17.23
N LEU A 941 -11.03 25.54 16.28
CA LEU A 941 -11.42 26.96 16.16
C LEU A 941 -12.18 27.45 17.39
N LEU A 942 -13.18 26.69 17.84
CA LEU A 942 -13.96 27.00 19.04
C LEU A 942 -13.13 26.95 20.32
N ARG A 943 -12.16 26.03 20.40
CA ARG A 943 -11.21 25.97 21.52
C ARG A 943 -10.32 27.21 21.57
N ASP A 944 -9.79 27.63 20.42
CA ASP A 944 -8.92 28.79 20.32
C ASP A 944 -9.71 30.09 20.63
N GLU A 945 -10.98 30.19 20.22
CA GLU A 945 -11.89 31.30 20.54
C GLU A 945 -12.15 31.43 22.06
N HIS A 946 -12.30 30.31 22.76
CA HIS A 946 -12.65 30.28 24.19
C HIS A 946 -11.44 30.00 25.11
N HIS A 947 -10.22 30.17 24.61
CA HIS A 947 -8.98 29.76 25.27
C HIS A 947 -8.88 30.18 26.75
N ASP A 948 -9.00 31.48 27.04
CA ASP A 948 -8.82 32.02 28.39
C ASP A 948 -9.90 31.56 29.38
N SER A 949 -11.13 31.43 28.89
CA SER A 949 -12.27 30.94 29.68
C SER A 949 -12.10 29.47 30.02
N LEU A 950 -11.62 28.66 29.06
CA LEU A 950 -11.32 27.25 29.27
C LEU A 950 -10.17 27.07 30.27
N GLN A 951 -9.06 27.82 30.14
CA GLN A 951 -7.96 27.77 31.10
C GLN A 951 -8.43 28.01 32.54
N THR A 952 -9.25 29.05 32.74
CA THR A 952 -9.76 29.41 34.07
C THR A 952 -10.64 28.30 34.66
N LYS A 953 -11.59 27.80 33.85
CA LYS A 953 -12.53 26.74 34.27
C LYS A 953 -11.81 25.42 34.56
N ILE A 954 -10.86 25.02 33.72
CA ILE A 954 -10.04 23.82 33.93
C ILE A 954 -9.21 23.94 35.21
N GLY A 955 -8.58 25.10 35.44
CA GLY A 955 -7.84 25.35 36.68
C GLY A 955 -8.71 25.18 37.94
N LEU A 956 -9.93 25.72 37.93
CA LEU A 956 -10.90 25.54 39.03
C LEU A 956 -11.35 24.08 39.18
N TYR A 957 -11.51 23.35 38.08
CA TYR A 957 -11.86 21.94 38.09
C TYR A 957 -10.77 21.08 38.74
N LEU A 958 -9.50 21.29 38.37
CA LEU A 958 -8.35 20.52 38.87
C LEU A 958 -8.01 20.83 40.34
N LYS A 959 -8.41 22.00 40.88
CA LYS A 959 -8.25 22.33 42.30
C LYS A 959 -9.07 21.44 43.24
N LYS A 960 -10.15 20.83 42.75
CA LYS A 960 -11.03 19.97 43.55
C LYS A 960 -10.52 18.53 43.53
N LYS A 961 -10.01 18.04 44.67
CA LYS A 961 -9.53 16.65 44.82
C LYS A 961 -10.55 15.58 44.44
N ALA A 962 -11.85 15.84 44.66
CA ALA A 962 -12.94 14.93 44.27
C ALA A 962 -12.99 14.63 42.76
N ASN A 963 -12.34 15.46 41.93
CA ASN A 963 -12.26 15.24 40.49
C ASN A 963 -11.00 14.45 40.07
N TRP A 964 -10.05 14.25 40.97
CA TRP A 964 -8.77 13.60 40.66
C TRP A 964 -9.00 12.10 40.35
N PHE A 965 -8.22 11.57 39.41
CA PHE A 965 -8.26 10.16 38.98
C PHE A 965 -9.62 9.65 38.50
N THR A 966 -10.51 10.57 38.12
CA THR A 966 -11.78 10.22 37.45
C THR A 966 -11.56 10.08 35.95
N PHE A 967 -12.43 9.34 35.27
CA PHE A 967 -12.41 9.23 33.80
C PHE A 967 -12.52 10.61 33.10
N ASN A 968 -13.22 11.56 33.72
CA ASN A 968 -13.30 12.94 33.25
C ASN A 968 -11.96 13.68 33.35
N CYS A 969 -11.16 13.42 34.40
CA CYS A 969 -9.87 14.06 34.63
C CYS A 969 -8.92 13.93 33.44
N TRP A 970 -8.84 12.74 32.85
CA TRP A 970 -8.00 12.48 31.67
C TRP A 970 -8.36 13.39 30.48
N ARG A 971 -9.65 13.54 30.18
CA ARG A 971 -10.13 14.38 29.07
C ARG A 971 -9.85 15.86 29.34
N ILE A 972 -9.98 16.29 30.60
CA ILE A 972 -9.62 17.64 31.04
C ILE A 972 -8.12 17.88 30.87
N LEU A 973 -7.26 16.97 31.33
CA LEU A 973 -5.81 17.10 31.20
C LEU A 973 -5.36 17.10 29.74
N THR A 974 -6.01 16.28 28.90
CA THR A 974 -5.76 16.27 27.45
C THR A 974 -6.13 17.60 26.81
N LEU A 975 -7.25 18.21 27.20
CA LEU A 975 -7.63 19.56 26.76
C LEU A 975 -6.63 20.62 27.28
N GLN A 976 -6.18 20.51 28.53
CA GLN A 976 -5.16 21.39 29.10
C GLN A 976 -3.85 21.32 28.30
N THR A 977 -3.43 20.13 27.86
CA THR A 977 -2.26 19.97 26.98
C THR A 977 -2.40 20.79 25.69
N LYS A 978 -3.60 20.82 25.07
CA LYS A 978 -3.83 21.61 23.85
C LYS A 978 -3.91 23.11 24.09
N LEU A 979 -4.33 23.54 25.28
CA LEU A 979 -4.35 24.95 25.71
C LEU A 979 -2.98 25.43 26.25
N GLY A 980 -2.06 24.51 26.54
CA GLY A 980 -0.81 24.79 27.22
C GLY A 980 -0.95 24.76 28.74
N PHE A 981 0.05 24.21 29.44
CA PHE A 981 0.06 24.16 30.89
C PHE A 981 0.45 25.50 31.52
N THR A 982 -0.35 25.95 32.49
CA THR A 982 0.04 27.01 33.42
C THR A 982 0.89 26.44 34.55
N LEU A 983 1.66 27.30 35.24
CA LEU A 983 2.45 26.89 36.40
C LEU A 983 1.57 26.24 37.47
N GLU A 984 0.42 26.86 37.78
CA GLU A 984 -0.55 26.34 38.76
C GLU A 984 -1.13 24.98 38.35
N ALA A 985 -1.48 24.78 37.07
CA ALA A 985 -1.97 23.49 36.60
C ALA A 985 -0.88 22.40 36.67
N SER A 986 0.38 22.76 36.39
CA SER A 986 1.51 21.82 36.51
C SER A 986 1.79 21.41 37.96
N GLU A 987 1.67 22.33 38.93
CA GLU A 987 1.80 22.02 40.36
C GLU A 987 0.69 21.08 40.86
N LEU A 988 -0.54 21.25 40.35
CA LEU A 988 -1.66 20.35 40.67
C LEU A 988 -1.43 18.95 40.09
N LEU A 989 -0.99 18.86 38.83
CA LEU A 989 -0.64 17.59 38.20
C LEU A 989 0.51 16.88 38.95
N GLN A 990 1.54 17.63 39.37
CA GLN A 990 2.62 17.09 40.19
C GLN A 990 2.10 16.49 41.50
N LYS A 991 1.17 17.15 42.19
CA LYS A 991 0.55 16.64 43.41
C LYS A 991 -0.26 15.36 43.14
N MET A 992 -0.95 15.27 42.02
CA MET A 992 -1.68 14.06 41.61
C MET A 992 -0.73 12.88 41.40
N ILE A 993 0.39 13.09 40.68
CA ILE A 993 1.39 12.05 40.41
C ILE A 993 2.02 11.55 41.71
N LEU A 994 2.46 12.46 42.58
CA LEU A 994 3.07 12.11 43.87
C LEU A 994 2.10 11.34 44.76
N ARG A 995 0.82 11.72 44.79
CA ARG A 995 -0.20 11.00 45.54
C ARG A 995 -0.41 9.57 45.01
N LEU A 996 -0.44 9.36 43.69
CA LEU A 996 -0.53 8.01 43.13
C LEU A 996 0.71 7.16 43.41
N THR A 997 1.91 7.76 43.38
CA THR A 997 3.15 7.05 43.72
C THR A 997 3.13 6.61 45.18
N GLU A 998 2.70 7.48 46.10
CA GLU A 998 2.52 7.14 47.51
C GLU A 998 1.52 5.98 47.69
N LEU A 999 0.37 6.03 47.01
CA LEU A 999 -0.61 4.93 47.06
C LEU A 999 -0.04 3.62 46.52
N ARG A 1000 0.79 3.67 45.48
CA ARG A 1000 1.46 2.50 44.92
C ARG A 1000 2.45 1.88 45.90
N GLU A 1001 3.30 2.70 46.52
CA GLU A 1001 4.26 2.25 47.53
C GLU A 1001 3.56 1.58 48.72
N LEU A 1002 2.48 2.18 49.23
CA LEU A 1002 1.69 1.61 50.32
C LEU A 1002 1.06 0.25 49.95
N VAL A 1003 0.52 0.12 48.74
CA VAL A 1003 -0.06 -1.15 48.25
C VAL A 1003 0.99 -2.23 48.09
N GLU A 1004 2.19 -1.89 47.58
CA GLU A 1004 3.30 -2.85 47.48
C GLU A 1004 3.80 -3.32 48.85
N ASP A 1005 3.73 -2.46 49.87
CA ASP A 1005 4.05 -2.83 51.26
C ASP A 1005 2.87 -3.53 51.98
N GLY A 1006 1.73 -3.76 51.30
CA GLY A 1006 0.55 -4.42 51.86
C GLY A 1006 -0.23 -3.55 52.86
N ILE A 1007 -0.02 -2.24 52.84
CA ILE A 1007 -0.60 -1.27 53.77
C ILE A 1007 -1.82 -0.61 53.12
N MET A 1008 -2.96 -0.63 53.82
CA MET A 1008 -4.17 0.05 53.35
C MET A 1008 -4.00 1.58 53.45
N PRO A 1009 -4.14 2.33 52.35
CA PRO A 1009 -3.99 3.78 52.38
C PRO A 1009 -5.11 4.50 53.15
N THR A 1010 -4.78 5.65 53.75
CA THR A 1010 -5.78 6.55 54.35
C THR A 1010 -6.26 7.55 53.31
N PHE A 1011 -7.58 7.69 53.17
CA PHE A 1011 -8.24 8.62 52.25
C PHE A 1011 -8.94 9.74 53.03
N ASP A 1012 -8.81 10.98 52.55
CA ASP A 1012 -9.61 12.10 53.08
C ASP A 1012 -11.04 12.10 52.50
N GLU A 1013 -11.93 12.93 53.07
CA GLU A 1013 -13.33 13.02 52.60
C GLU A 1013 -13.44 13.44 51.13
N ALA A 1014 -12.47 14.19 50.61
CA ALA A 1014 -12.43 14.61 49.21
C ALA A 1014 -11.91 13.51 48.27
N GLU A 1015 -11.38 12.40 48.81
CA GLU A 1015 -10.94 11.20 48.10
C GLU A 1015 -11.94 10.03 48.26
N ALA A 1016 -13.16 10.30 48.77
CA ALA A 1016 -14.15 9.27 49.06
C ALA A 1016 -14.54 8.42 47.84
N HIS A 1017 -14.43 8.93 46.61
CA HIS A 1017 -14.67 8.16 45.38
C HIS A 1017 -13.59 7.10 45.13
N ILE A 1018 -12.34 7.38 45.49
CA ILE A 1018 -11.23 6.42 45.39
C ILE A 1018 -11.44 5.34 46.45
N ALA A 1019 -11.71 5.75 47.70
CA ALA A 1019 -11.85 4.86 48.85
C ALA A 1019 -12.94 3.79 48.66
N LYS A 1020 -14.02 4.10 47.94
CA LYS A 1020 -15.13 3.16 47.67
C LYS A 1020 -14.71 1.97 46.80
N ASP A 1021 -13.80 2.19 45.87
CA ASP A 1021 -13.41 1.21 44.85
C ASP A 1021 -12.02 0.60 45.13
N PHE A 1022 -11.39 0.98 46.25
CA PHE A 1022 -10.03 0.58 46.62
C PHE A 1022 -10.05 -0.62 47.57
N THR A 1023 -9.66 -1.79 47.08
CA THR A 1023 -9.37 -2.99 47.89
C THR A 1023 -7.95 -3.45 47.57
N LEU A 1024 -7.19 -3.98 48.53
CA LEU A 1024 -5.80 -4.40 48.30
C LEU A 1024 -5.69 -5.40 47.13
N ASP A 1025 -6.67 -6.30 46.99
CA ASP A 1025 -6.71 -7.32 45.92
C ASP A 1025 -6.83 -6.71 44.50
N HIS A 1026 -7.45 -5.53 44.36
CA HIS A 1026 -7.67 -4.87 43.07
C HIS A 1026 -6.92 -3.52 42.94
N ALA A 1027 -6.22 -3.10 43.99
CA ALA A 1027 -5.60 -1.78 44.10
C ALA A 1027 -4.57 -1.56 42.99
N LYS A 1028 -3.77 -2.57 42.68
CA LYS A 1028 -2.76 -2.52 41.63
C LYS A 1028 -3.35 -2.16 40.26
N TYR A 1029 -4.36 -2.91 39.82
CA TYR A 1029 -5.06 -2.67 38.54
C TYR A 1029 -5.75 -1.30 38.52
N ARG A 1030 -6.36 -0.88 39.63
CA ARG A 1030 -7.00 0.44 39.73
C ARG A 1030 -5.99 1.58 39.62
N LEU A 1031 -4.85 1.46 40.28
CA LEU A 1031 -3.78 2.46 40.24
C LEU A 1031 -3.18 2.59 38.83
N GLU A 1032 -3.03 1.49 38.09
CA GLU A 1032 -2.61 1.49 36.68
C GLU A 1032 -3.59 2.29 35.80
N HIS A 1033 -4.90 2.11 35.96
CA HIS A 1033 -5.91 2.95 35.29
C HIS A 1033 -5.80 4.43 35.67
N TYR A 1034 -5.62 4.72 36.96
CA TYR A 1034 -5.52 6.11 37.44
C TYR A 1034 -4.27 6.83 36.94
N VAL A 1035 -3.12 6.15 36.87
CA VAL A 1035 -1.90 6.75 36.32
C VAL A 1035 -2.02 6.96 34.81
N GLY A 1036 -2.71 6.06 34.10
CA GLY A 1036 -3.05 6.24 32.69
C GLY A 1036 -3.78 7.55 32.44
N TYR A 1037 -4.75 7.91 33.30
CA TYR A 1037 -5.46 9.18 33.20
C TYR A 1037 -4.58 10.44 33.33
N LEU A 1038 -3.40 10.33 33.93
CA LEU A 1038 -2.46 11.45 34.08
C LEU A 1038 -1.42 11.53 32.96
N ALA A 1039 -1.21 10.47 32.19
CA ALA A 1039 -0.11 10.35 31.23
C ALA A 1039 -0.15 11.49 30.18
N SER A 1040 -1.30 11.73 29.54
CA SER A 1040 -1.45 12.79 28.54
C SER A 1040 -1.17 14.19 29.08
N GLY A 1041 -1.50 14.44 30.36
CA GLY A 1041 -1.17 15.69 31.06
C GLY A 1041 0.34 15.80 31.34
N ALA A 1042 0.97 14.72 31.80
CA ALA A 1042 2.40 14.69 32.09
C ALA A 1042 3.24 14.93 30.84
N VAL A 1043 2.87 14.32 29.71
CA VAL A 1043 3.49 14.55 28.40
C VAL A 1043 3.31 16.02 27.97
N GLY A 1044 2.10 16.57 28.10
CA GLY A 1044 1.83 17.97 27.80
C GLY A 1044 2.62 18.96 28.67
N ALA A 1045 2.92 18.58 29.92
CA ALA A 1045 3.64 19.39 30.88
C ALA A 1045 5.15 19.05 30.99
N LYS A 1046 5.70 18.17 30.13
CA LYS A 1046 7.04 17.60 30.29
C LYS A 1046 8.19 18.62 30.37
N ARG A 1047 8.02 19.80 29.75
CA ARG A 1047 9.01 20.90 29.78
C ARG A 1047 9.02 21.68 31.10
N ILE A 1048 7.96 21.56 31.90
CA ILE A 1048 7.74 22.30 33.15
C ILE A 1048 7.85 21.35 34.35
N LEU A 1049 7.40 20.10 34.20
CA LEU A 1049 7.52 19.09 35.24
C LEU A 1049 8.98 18.66 35.44
N PRO A 1050 9.45 18.54 36.70
CA PRO A 1050 10.78 18.01 36.97
C PRO A 1050 10.94 16.55 36.51
N SER A 1051 12.12 16.19 36.00
CA SER A 1051 12.39 14.82 35.50
C SER A 1051 12.15 13.73 36.56
N HIS A 1052 12.47 13.98 37.83
CA HIS A 1052 12.23 13.02 38.92
C HIS A 1052 10.73 12.73 39.18
N ILE A 1053 9.82 13.61 38.74
CA ILE A 1053 8.36 13.40 38.80
C ILE A 1053 7.92 12.53 37.61
N LEU A 1054 8.43 12.82 36.41
CA LEU A 1054 8.14 12.03 35.21
C LEU A 1054 8.60 10.57 35.38
N LEU A 1055 9.75 10.35 36.01
CA LEU A 1055 10.28 9.02 36.31
C LEU A 1055 9.40 8.19 37.26
N LYS A 1056 8.43 8.80 37.97
CA LYS A 1056 7.50 8.03 38.82
C LYS A 1056 6.52 7.17 38.04
N PHE A 1057 6.29 7.46 36.76
CA PHE A 1057 5.47 6.63 35.89
C PHE A 1057 6.12 5.25 35.61
N LEU A 1058 7.44 5.09 35.82
CA LEU A 1058 8.14 3.81 35.65
C LEU A 1058 7.70 2.73 36.66
N HIS A 1059 7.05 3.11 37.76
CA HIS A 1059 6.54 2.17 38.77
C HIS A 1059 5.20 1.52 38.39
N PHE A 1060 4.67 1.83 37.20
CA PHE A 1060 3.36 1.36 36.74
C PHE A 1060 3.47 0.64 35.39
N ASP A 1061 2.61 -0.34 35.16
CA ASP A 1061 2.45 -0.97 33.85
C ASP A 1061 1.55 -0.10 32.97
N LEU A 1062 2.16 0.72 32.12
CA LEU A 1062 1.46 1.60 31.17
C LEU A 1062 1.47 1.05 29.74
N ALA A 1063 2.15 -0.06 29.48
CA ALA A 1063 2.24 -0.64 28.14
C ALA A 1063 0.90 -1.25 27.70
N HIS A 1064 0.00 -1.54 28.63
CA HIS A 1064 -1.31 -2.14 28.33
C HIS A 1064 -2.50 -1.28 28.75
N VAL A 1065 -2.25 -0.06 29.22
CA VAL A 1065 -3.29 0.89 29.66
C VAL A 1065 -3.51 1.94 28.57
N SER A 1066 -4.76 2.16 28.22
CA SER A 1066 -5.18 3.23 27.31
C SER A 1066 -6.17 4.13 28.04
N PRO A 1067 -5.86 5.42 28.25
CA PRO A 1067 -4.62 6.15 27.90
C PRO A 1067 -3.40 5.75 28.75
N GLY A 1068 -2.16 5.93 28.27
CA GLY A 1068 -0.97 5.61 29.07
C GLY A 1068 0.36 5.56 28.32
N LYS A 1069 0.39 4.91 27.15
CA LYS A 1069 1.60 4.68 26.34
C LYS A 1069 2.32 5.96 25.91
N GLU A 1070 1.61 7.07 25.78
CA GLU A 1070 2.16 8.36 25.37
C GLU A 1070 3.26 8.89 26.31
N ILE A 1071 3.35 8.39 27.55
CA ILE A 1071 4.36 8.84 28.53
C ILE A 1071 5.80 8.69 28.03
N VAL A 1072 6.03 7.77 27.10
CA VAL A 1072 7.34 7.52 26.48
C VAL A 1072 7.94 8.78 25.85
N ASP A 1073 7.11 9.65 25.28
CA ASP A 1073 7.53 10.94 24.71
C ASP A 1073 8.19 11.86 25.74
N ALA A 1074 7.88 11.67 27.04
CA ALA A 1074 8.47 12.43 28.13
C ALA A 1074 9.88 11.92 28.52
N TYR A 1075 10.21 10.67 28.22
CA TYR A 1075 11.51 10.07 28.55
C TYR A 1075 12.60 10.41 27.55
N SER A 1076 12.24 10.75 26.30
CA SER A 1076 13.19 11.12 25.23
C SER A 1076 14.15 12.26 25.60
N GLU A 1077 13.76 13.14 26.52
CA GLU A 1077 14.54 14.31 26.96
C GLU A 1077 15.28 14.05 28.30
N ILE A 1078 15.17 12.85 28.88
CA ILE A 1078 15.80 12.47 30.15
C ILE A 1078 17.05 11.63 29.89
N ALA A 1079 18.12 11.88 30.65
CA ALA A 1079 19.36 11.12 30.57
C ALA A 1079 19.13 9.62 30.85
N PRO A 1080 19.62 8.68 30.02
CA PRO A 1080 19.40 7.24 30.17
C PRO A 1080 19.80 6.70 31.55
N GLU A 1081 20.84 7.26 32.16
CA GLU A 1081 21.33 6.84 33.47
C GLU A 1081 20.29 7.05 34.57
N LEU A 1082 19.53 8.16 34.52
CA LEU A 1082 18.48 8.46 35.50
C LEU A 1082 17.27 7.55 35.34
N ILE A 1083 16.96 7.17 34.10
CA ILE A 1083 15.89 6.20 33.80
C ILE A 1083 16.29 4.84 34.35
N ASP A 1084 17.52 4.39 34.06
CA ASP A 1084 18.02 3.08 34.46
C ASP A 1084 18.15 2.97 35.99
N ASP A 1085 18.60 4.03 36.67
CA ASP A 1085 18.68 4.09 38.12
C ASP A 1085 17.31 4.01 38.81
N GLU A 1086 16.25 4.57 38.21
CA GLU A 1086 14.90 4.44 38.75
C GLU A 1086 14.28 3.10 38.36
N LEU A 1087 14.55 2.57 37.16
CA LEU A 1087 14.07 1.28 36.68
C LEU A 1087 14.56 0.11 37.56
N GLU A 1088 15.78 0.18 38.09
CA GLU A 1088 16.31 -0.79 39.05
C GLU A 1088 15.53 -0.82 40.38
N LYS A 1089 14.88 0.29 40.76
CA LYS A 1089 14.10 0.40 41.99
C LYS A 1089 12.67 -0.13 41.84
N VAL A 1090 12.20 -0.36 40.60
CA VAL A 1090 10.85 -0.87 40.33
C VAL A 1090 10.76 -2.32 40.82
N ARG A 1091 9.95 -2.55 41.85
CA ARG A 1091 9.79 -3.89 42.48
C ARG A 1091 8.93 -4.83 41.64
N ASP A 1092 7.96 -4.28 40.93
CA ASP A 1092 7.02 -5.04 40.12
C ASP A 1092 7.62 -5.46 38.78
N ARG A 1093 7.81 -6.78 38.61
CA ARG A 1093 8.40 -7.37 37.40
C ARG A 1093 7.60 -7.07 36.13
N TRP A 1094 6.26 -6.94 36.22
CA TRP A 1094 5.44 -6.62 35.05
C TRP A 1094 5.64 -5.17 34.59
N ALA A 1095 5.56 -4.22 35.52
CA ALA A 1095 5.87 -2.82 35.25
C ALA A 1095 7.30 -2.67 34.70
N GLN A 1096 8.29 -3.37 35.28
CA GLN A 1096 9.67 -3.32 34.81
C GLN A 1096 9.82 -3.82 33.35
N ARG A 1097 9.09 -4.88 32.96
CA ARG A 1097 9.08 -5.37 31.56
C ARG A 1097 8.41 -4.38 30.60
N ALA A 1098 7.23 -3.89 30.95
CA ALA A 1098 6.51 -2.88 30.18
C ALA A 1098 7.36 -1.63 29.94
N VAL A 1099 8.09 -1.19 30.98
CA VAL A 1099 9.01 -0.07 30.89
C VAL A 1099 10.22 -0.39 30.03
N LEU A 1100 10.80 -1.59 30.10
CA LEU A 1100 11.89 -1.99 29.19
C LEU A 1100 11.47 -1.91 27.72
N GLU A 1101 10.27 -2.37 27.37
CA GLU A 1101 9.71 -2.23 26.01
C GLU A 1101 9.62 -0.76 25.59
N MET A 1102 9.27 0.13 26.51
CA MET A 1102 9.17 1.57 26.27
C MET A 1102 10.55 2.24 26.14
N VAL A 1103 11.52 1.95 27.00
CA VAL A 1103 12.78 2.73 27.05
C VAL A 1103 13.90 2.20 26.16
N CYS A 1104 13.81 0.94 25.69
CA CYS A 1104 14.81 0.36 24.80
C CYS A 1104 14.90 1.07 23.44
N GLU A 1105 13.89 1.84 23.02
CA GLU A 1105 13.97 2.69 21.81
C GLU A 1105 14.98 3.84 21.94
N PHE A 1106 15.34 4.24 23.17
CA PHE A 1106 16.34 5.28 23.43
C PHE A 1106 17.77 4.72 23.48
N GLY A 1107 17.96 3.46 23.08
CA GLY A 1107 19.26 2.80 23.03
C GLY A 1107 19.50 1.78 24.14
N LEU A 1108 20.54 0.98 23.95
CA LEU A 1108 20.95 -0.09 24.85
C LEU A 1108 22.00 0.40 25.85
N THR A 1109 21.79 0.11 27.13
CA THR A 1109 22.78 0.28 28.19
C THR A 1109 23.12 -1.09 28.80
N GLU A 1110 24.25 -1.20 29.49
CA GLU A 1110 24.62 -2.46 30.18
C GLU A 1110 23.56 -2.89 31.20
N LYS A 1111 22.94 -1.94 31.91
CA LYS A 1111 21.85 -2.20 32.85
C LYS A 1111 20.61 -2.77 32.15
N ARG A 1112 20.19 -2.17 31.03
CA ARG A 1112 19.07 -2.68 30.23
C ARG A 1112 19.36 -4.06 29.65
N LEU A 1113 20.57 -4.29 29.16
CA LEU A 1113 20.99 -5.58 28.60
C LEU A 1113 20.89 -6.69 29.66
N GLU A 1114 21.33 -6.43 30.89
CA GLU A 1114 21.23 -7.40 31.98
C GLU A 1114 19.79 -7.62 32.44
N LEU A 1115 18.97 -6.56 32.53
CA LEU A 1115 17.54 -6.71 32.82
C LEU A 1115 16.82 -7.54 31.75
N LEU A 1116 17.10 -7.31 30.46
CA LEU A 1116 16.56 -8.12 29.36
C LEU A 1116 16.97 -9.59 29.49
N ARG A 1117 18.23 -9.88 29.86
CA ARG A 1117 18.73 -11.24 30.13
C ARG A 1117 17.94 -11.91 31.25
N ILE A 1118 17.78 -11.22 32.38
CA ILE A 1118 17.05 -11.72 33.55
C ILE A 1118 15.60 -12.04 33.17
N HIS A 1119 14.89 -11.09 32.54
CA HIS A 1119 13.49 -11.30 32.19
C HIS A 1119 13.30 -12.38 31.13
N LEU A 1120 14.18 -12.49 30.13
CA LEU A 1120 14.12 -13.56 29.15
C LEU A 1120 14.24 -14.95 29.82
N LYS A 1121 15.14 -15.10 30.81
CA LYS A 1121 15.25 -16.32 31.62
C LYS A 1121 14.02 -16.59 32.48
N GLU A 1122 13.40 -15.56 33.06
CA GLU A 1122 12.23 -15.72 33.93
C GLU A 1122 10.95 -16.09 33.14
N VAL A 1123 10.78 -15.63 31.89
CA VAL A 1123 9.48 -15.66 31.19
C VAL A 1123 9.45 -16.31 29.81
N TYR A 1124 10.48 -17.04 29.39
CA TYR A 1124 10.54 -17.68 28.06
C TYR A 1124 9.35 -18.64 27.76
N CYS A 1125 8.65 -19.16 28.77
CA CYS A 1125 7.43 -19.96 28.61
C CYS A 1125 6.11 -19.18 28.78
N HIS A 1126 6.14 -17.87 29.01
CA HIS A 1126 4.95 -17.05 29.22
C HIS A 1126 4.64 -16.18 27.98
N PRO A 1127 3.60 -16.49 27.18
CA PRO A 1127 3.38 -15.86 25.88
C PRO A 1127 3.30 -14.33 25.92
N ALA A 1128 2.54 -13.77 26.87
CA ALA A 1128 2.39 -12.32 26.97
C ALA A 1128 3.69 -11.60 27.37
N ALA A 1129 4.40 -12.09 28.39
CA ALA A 1129 5.65 -11.50 28.85
C ALA A 1129 6.79 -11.65 27.82
N LEU A 1130 6.84 -12.78 27.10
CA LEU A 1130 7.80 -12.99 26.02
C LEU A 1130 7.59 -11.98 24.88
N SER A 1131 6.34 -11.68 24.53
CA SER A 1131 6.01 -10.66 23.54
C SER A 1131 6.58 -9.28 23.90
N THR A 1132 6.45 -8.86 25.16
CA THR A 1132 7.04 -7.61 25.68
C THR A 1132 8.56 -7.60 25.54
N ILE A 1133 9.24 -8.70 25.91
CA ILE A 1133 10.70 -8.81 25.79
C ILE A 1133 11.16 -8.85 24.34
N LYS A 1134 10.42 -9.55 23.47
CA LYS A 1134 10.63 -9.52 22.03
C LYS A 1134 10.62 -8.07 21.53
N ASN A 1135 9.54 -7.33 21.77
CA ASN A 1135 9.39 -5.95 21.32
C ASN A 1135 10.50 -5.03 21.84
N ALA A 1136 10.93 -5.21 23.09
CA ALA A 1136 12.06 -4.49 23.66
C ALA A 1136 13.38 -4.77 22.91
N LEU A 1137 13.67 -6.04 22.62
CA LEU A 1137 14.86 -6.46 21.86
C LEU A 1137 14.82 -5.98 20.42
N GLU A 1138 13.63 -5.93 19.80
CA GLU A 1138 13.47 -5.39 18.45
C GLU A 1138 13.92 -3.92 18.35
N LYS A 1139 13.64 -3.12 19.39
CA LYS A 1139 14.00 -1.70 19.45
C LYS A 1139 15.48 -1.44 19.72
N CYS A 1140 16.22 -2.40 20.30
CA CYS A 1140 17.61 -2.21 20.74
C CYS A 1140 18.61 -3.26 20.20
N TRP A 1141 18.31 -3.87 19.05
CA TRP A 1141 19.13 -4.94 18.49
C TRP A 1141 20.54 -4.50 18.10
N THR A 1142 21.55 -5.17 18.66
CA THR A 1142 22.99 -4.94 18.45
C THR A 1142 23.75 -6.28 18.52
N PRO A 1143 25.04 -6.35 18.14
CA PRO A 1143 25.85 -7.55 18.36
C PRO A 1143 25.89 -8.00 19.83
N SER A 1144 25.82 -7.07 20.78
CA SER A 1144 25.78 -7.36 22.23
C SER A 1144 24.47 -8.03 22.65
N THR A 1145 23.31 -7.59 22.12
CA THR A 1145 22.04 -8.26 22.39
C THR A 1145 21.98 -9.62 21.71
N CYS A 1146 22.49 -9.75 20.47
CA CYS A 1146 22.57 -11.03 19.76
C CYS A 1146 23.34 -12.05 20.60
N LYS A 1147 24.53 -11.67 21.07
CA LYS A 1147 25.33 -12.47 22.00
C LYS A 1147 24.57 -12.87 23.26
N MET A 1148 23.94 -11.90 23.94
CA MET A 1148 23.16 -12.16 25.15
C MET A 1148 22.03 -13.17 24.90
N VAL A 1149 21.29 -13.04 23.80
CA VAL A 1149 20.16 -13.91 23.46
C VAL A 1149 20.64 -15.33 23.15
N VAL A 1150 21.68 -15.48 22.30
CA VAL A 1150 22.26 -16.79 21.94
C VAL A 1150 22.79 -17.51 23.18
N GLU A 1151 23.52 -16.82 24.05
CA GLU A 1151 24.01 -17.37 25.32
C GLU A 1151 22.86 -17.82 26.22
N THR A 1152 21.82 -16.99 26.34
CA THR A 1152 20.69 -17.24 27.24
C THR A 1152 19.88 -18.45 26.81
N ILE A 1153 19.60 -18.58 25.50
CA ILE A 1153 18.83 -19.72 24.95
C ILE A 1153 19.61 -21.02 25.07
N ALA A 1154 20.92 -21.01 24.83
CA ALA A 1154 21.75 -22.19 25.01
C ALA A 1154 21.77 -22.69 26.47
N ASP A 1155 21.62 -21.77 27.44
CA ASP A 1155 21.71 -22.04 28.88
C ASP A 1155 20.39 -22.49 29.53
N PHE A 1156 19.26 -22.44 28.82
CA PHE A 1156 17.96 -22.88 29.36
C PHE A 1156 17.98 -24.37 29.73
N GLU A 1157 17.64 -24.68 30.98
CA GLU A 1157 17.76 -26.02 31.54
C GLU A 1157 16.54 -26.90 31.27
N ASP A 1158 15.36 -26.31 31.13
CA ASP A 1158 14.09 -27.00 30.89
C ASP A 1158 13.26 -26.22 29.86
N TRP A 1159 12.56 -26.94 28.98
CA TRP A 1159 11.66 -26.33 27.99
C TRP A 1159 10.47 -27.25 27.67
N PRO A 1160 9.31 -27.05 28.33
CA PRO A 1160 8.14 -27.89 28.12
C PRO A 1160 7.64 -27.84 26.67
N GLU A 1161 7.36 -29.00 26.07
CA GLU A 1161 6.88 -29.12 24.68
C GLU A 1161 5.62 -28.27 24.41
N GLU A 1162 4.71 -28.21 25.38
CA GLU A 1162 3.44 -27.47 25.28
C GLU A 1162 3.61 -25.96 25.07
N TYR A 1163 4.77 -25.40 25.46
CA TYR A 1163 5.07 -23.97 25.37
C TYR A 1163 6.01 -23.62 24.21
N GLN A 1164 6.63 -24.60 23.54
CA GLN A 1164 7.56 -24.37 22.43
C GLN A 1164 6.92 -23.57 21.29
N GLN A 1165 5.65 -23.84 20.99
CA GLN A 1165 4.89 -23.16 19.93
C GLN A 1165 4.80 -21.63 20.09
N PHE A 1166 4.82 -21.13 21.33
CA PHE A 1166 4.69 -19.68 21.59
C PHE A 1166 6.01 -18.93 21.36
N PHE A 1167 7.13 -19.64 21.19
CA PHE A 1167 8.45 -19.05 21.04
C PHE A 1167 8.84 -18.79 19.59
N TRP A 1168 8.13 -19.36 18.59
CA TRP A 1168 8.49 -19.23 17.18
C TRP A 1168 8.55 -17.79 16.69
N HIS A 1169 7.59 -16.94 17.09
CA HIS A 1169 7.65 -15.51 16.77
C HIS A 1169 8.91 -14.79 17.29
N PHE A 1170 9.54 -15.30 18.35
CA PHE A 1170 10.82 -14.82 18.85
C PHE A 1170 11.97 -15.37 18.01
N VAL A 1171 11.92 -16.65 17.62
CA VAL A 1171 12.91 -17.28 16.73
C VAL A 1171 12.99 -16.52 15.41
N ASP A 1172 11.85 -16.27 14.76
CA ASP A 1172 11.78 -15.59 13.46
C ASP A 1172 12.35 -14.17 13.53
N MET A 1173 12.04 -13.45 14.62
CA MET A 1173 12.57 -12.11 14.89
C MET A 1173 14.10 -12.11 14.95
N VAL A 1174 14.71 -13.11 15.61
CA VAL A 1174 16.17 -13.21 15.67
C VAL A 1174 16.75 -13.65 14.33
N THR A 1175 16.13 -14.65 13.68
CA THR A 1175 16.53 -15.15 12.35
C THR A 1175 16.67 -14.01 11.34
N ALA A 1176 15.69 -13.10 11.29
CA ALA A 1176 15.71 -11.95 10.38
C ALA A 1176 16.87 -10.96 10.63
N ARG A 1177 17.48 -11.00 11.82
CA ARG A 1177 18.55 -10.07 12.23
C ARG A 1177 19.93 -10.69 12.33
N LEU A 1178 20.06 -12.00 12.14
CA LEU A 1178 21.35 -12.66 12.11
C LEU A 1178 22.12 -12.33 10.83
N THR A 1179 23.43 -12.36 10.95
CA THR A 1179 24.37 -12.11 9.85
C THR A 1179 25.38 -13.24 9.73
N SER A 1180 26.11 -13.30 8.63
CA SER A 1180 27.21 -14.25 8.47
C SER A 1180 28.31 -14.07 9.53
N ASP A 1181 28.46 -12.86 10.08
CA ASP A 1181 29.40 -12.56 11.18
C ASP A 1181 29.02 -13.26 12.50
N ASP A 1182 27.72 -13.54 12.71
CA ASP A 1182 27.20 -14.22 13.90
C ASP A 1182 27.40 -15.74 13.87
N ARG A 1183 27.80 -16.32 12.74
CA ARG A 1183 27.93 -17.78 12.53
C ARG A 1183 28.74 -18.45 13.64
N SER A 1184 29.93 -17.93 13.91
CA SER A 1184 30.86 -18.50 14.88
C SER A 1184 30.33 -18.44 16.33
N LEU A 1185 29.49 -17.45 16.64
CA LEU A 1185 28.83 -17.32 17.92
C LEU A 1185 27.73 -18.38 18.07
N VAL A 1186 26.87 -18.52 17.06
CA VAL A 1186 25.75 -19.48 17.08
C VAL A 1186 26.29 -20.91 17.09
N GLU A 1187 27.24 -21.26 16.23
CA GLU A 1187 27.83 -22.60 16.12
C GLU A 1187 28.42 -23.08 17.45
N ARG A 1188 29.18 -22.20 18.12
CA ARG A 1188 29.75 -22.50 19.44
C ARG A 1188 28.68 -22.85 20.47
N HIS A 1189 27.55 -22.15 20.44
CA HIS A 1189 26.48 -22.32 21.43
C HIS A 1189 25.54 -23.48 21.09
N THR A 1190 25.41 -23.84 19.81
CA THR A 1190 24.65 -25.04 19.39
C THR A 1190 25.18 -26.31 20.04
N ALA A 1191 26.51 -26.44 20.15
CA ALA A 1191 27.16 -27.63 20.71
C ALA A 1191 26.98 -27.78 22.23
N ILE A 1192 26.71 -26.68 22.94
CA ILE A 1192 26.59 -26.64 24.41
C ILE A 1192 25.16 -26.40 24.89
N ALA A 1193 24.20 -26.29 23.97
CA ALA A 1193 22.81 -26.07 24.33
C ALA A 1193 22.23 -27.24 25.12
N LYS A 1194 21.63 -26.94 26.28
CA LYS A 1194 21.21 -27.93 27.27
C LYS A 1194 19.92 -28.67 26.93
N THR A 1195 19.02 -28.07 26.13
CA THR A 1195 17.75 -28.69 25.71
C THR A 1195 17.71 -28.98 24.22
N THR A 1196 16.91 -29.99 23.82
CA THR A 1196 16.70 -30.37 22.41
C THR A 1196 16.07 -29.24 21.60
N PHE A 1197 15.17 -28.46 22.20
CA PHE A 1197 14.54 -27.32 21.55
C PHE A 1197 15.50 -26.14 21.37
N ALA A 1198 16.34 -25.83 22.36
CA ALA A 1198 17.40 -24.82 22.19
C ALA A 1198 18.40 -25.22 21.09
N GLN A 1199 18.78 -26.51 21.02
CA GLN A 1199 19.60 -27.03 19.92
C GLN A 1199 18.90 -26.88 18.55
N ARG A 1200 17.58 -27.12 18.48
CA ARG A 1200 16.78 -26.91 17.26
C ARG A 1200 16.81 -25.43 16.84
N ILE A 1201 16.53 -24.51 17.76
CA ILE A 1201 16.56 -23.05 17.50
C ILE A 1201 17.94 -22.61 16.99
N LEU A 1202 19.02 -23.00 17.67
CA LEU A 1202 20.37 -22.60 17.30
C LEU A 1202 20.81 -23.20 15.96
N ARG A 1203 20.31 -24.38 15.56
CA ARG A 1203 20.52 -24.91 14.21
C ARG A 1203 19.81 -24.10 13.14
N ILE A 1204 18.56 -23.68 13.40
CA ILE A 1204 17.81 -22.79 12.49
C ILE A 1204 18.58 -21.47 12.32
N TRP A 1205 19.04 -20.89 13.42
CA TRP A 1205 19.85 -19.67 13.40
C TRP A 1205 21.20 -19.86 12.71
N HIS A 1206 21.89 -20.99 12.93
CA HIS A 1206 23.12 -21.30 12.22
C HIS A 1206 22.87 -21.37 10.71
N GLN A 1207 21.79 -22.02 10.28
CA GLN A 1207 21.41 -22.08 8.86
C GLN A 1207 21.13 -20.69 8.29
N ALA A 1208 20.48 -19.81 9.04
CA ALA A 1208 20.25 -18.42 8.64
C ALA A 1208 21.54 -17.61 8.46
N THR A 1209 22.67 -18.05 9.03
CA THR A 1209 23.99 -17.45 8.81
C THR A 1209 24.75 -18.01 7.61
N LEU A 1210 24.24 -19.07 6.95
CA LEU A 1210 24.86 -19.68 5.78
C LEU A 1210 24.44 -18.96 4.49
N ASP A 1211 25.42 -18.50 3.71
CA ASP A 1211 25.15 -17.90 2.40
C ASP A 1211 24.66 -18.96 1.37
N SER A 1212 23.58 -18.59 0.68
CA SER A 1212 23.27 -18.92 -0.72
C SER A 1212 22.99 -20.37 -1.17
N ARG A 1213 22.71 -21.36 -0.30
CA ARG A 1213 22.30 -22.71 -0.78
C ARG A 1213 20.82 -22.95 -0.52
N VAL A 1214 20.09 -23.51 -1.49
CA VAL A 1214 18.62 -23.71 -1.42
C VAL A 1214 18.20 -25.16 -1.77
N GLY A 1215 18.98 -25.91 -2.57
CA GLY A 1215 18.73 -27.32 -2.93
C GLY A 1215 19.46 -28.38 -2.10
N LEU A 1216 19.65 -29.58 -2.67
CA LEU A 1216 20.40 -30.68 -2.00
C LEU A 1216 21.87 -30.32 -1.73
N SER A 1217 22.39 -29.23 -2.32
CA SER A 1217 23.69 -28.63 -1.97
C SER A 1217 23.84 -28.20 -0.51
N ARG A 1218 22.72 -28.13 0.23
CA ARG A 1218 22.70 -27.98 1.70
C ARG A 1218 23.19 -29.20 2.46
N LEU A 1219 23.27 -30.37 1.82
CA LEU A 1219 23.64 -31.63 2.46
C LEU A 1219 25.16 -31.86 2.56
N GLU A 1220 25.97 -31.04 1.88
CA GLU A 1220 27.43 -31.24 1.77
C GLU A 1220 28.29 -30.53 2.83
N GLU A 1221 27.72 -29.77 3.78
CA GLU A 1221 28.43 -29.37 5.00
C GLU A 1221 28.09 -30.35 6.14
N LYS A 1222 28.84 -31.46 6.21
CA LYS A 1222 28.93 -32.32 7.38
C LYS A 1222 30.30 -32.23 8.04
#